data_AF-A0A6N9IUV8-F1
#
_entry.id   AF-A0A6N9IUV8-F1
#
_cell.length_a   1.000
_cell.length_b   1.000
_cell.length_c   1.000
_cell.angle_alpha   90.00
_cell.angle_beta   90.00
_cell.angle_gamma   90.00
#
_symmetry.space_group_name_H-M   'P 1'
#
loop_
_entity.id
_entity.type
_entity.pdbx_description
1 polymer ?
#
loop_
_entity_poly.entity_id
_entity_poly.type
_entity_poly.pdbx_seq_one_letter_code
_entity_poly.pdbx_strand_id
1 'polypeptide(L)'
;MEQAQPRPLLVLLGLFLIALSVRGIYFFELSQIPLFDTVLPVYDHSNFDQGALSFASGDMLARSANNSYSPLYKYFLGIIYYLFGRNFYVVYGAQFVLGALGAVLMFLIGKKLFDDRVGLLAFAGFSLYSIEIIYEGIILRAAFITFLGILSFYLLIRLRESPAPSMLVACALVLSLFFQSRPNTFLCFPFVIFYIHKYVLTEWEPRMRFKGWGMFLVPLLLSFVPLLVQCYLVHGRFVFFDSSGPTAFLSGNFLDYPGAGFDMNLLAEFQKKYQMENLTPASFIIQQIMMDPVGFLKVIWRKLYFYFNDLEGASNLSIYLYLENSNVLPFLISHFSLFSALGIMGVALAVLNREKVFLLYAFLLSLVLSVVIFHVVSRFRVPSTPFLILFAAYAVGCAIKWWQRREYRSLTVFAVIFLALFYGLRAPEDFTKVRYVDYCNWSLTYLTEEKWFDVEEAETYAIKCVEAKREISSDLGVTKEGLASIYKLYGSYLIRQKDERAGNVMQNAFSINPFDSELYRMYSDFLVTRNKVDSAVRYLHISRMANKNDAVPLKNLIQLYYKNESDPGRQLTALKAVLPVERDPNIAQKVKEEIFRLESFILEQKDMLRISAEKAQKFYSEENWSAALKEYKKLNAYNATNESFLIEQGKVYEFLNDKENALNSFYDALLVNEENPELNKNLGNYYISIGNPVLAILHWKQYLDTSPENDEKISIQEKFRFHSRKLRMESLPKQIIGLSGDQNGQLYRIYRNMNVKLG
;
A
#
# COMPACT_ATOMS: atom_id res chain seq x y z
N MET A 1 30.65 37.39 -44.28
CA MET A 1 30.17 36.06 -43.83
C MET A 1 30.91 35.73 -42.54
N GLU A 2 30.37 36.16 -41.40
CA GLU A 2 30.84 35.72 -40.08
C GLU A 2 30.36 34.29 -39.86
N GLN A 3 31.29 33.38 -39.60
CA GLN A 3 31.01 32.00 -39.22
C GLN A 3 30.27 32.00 -37.86
N ALA A 4 28.95 31.78 -37.90
CA ALA A 4 28.15 31.50 -36.72
C ALA A 4 28.70 30.25 -36.03
N GLN A 5 29.35 30.41 -34.87
CA GLN A 5 29.92 29.29 -34.12
C GLN A 5 28.81 28.33 -33.64
N PRO A 6 28.78 27.06 -34.06
CA PRO A 6 27.78 26.06 -33.62
C PRO A 6 27.99 25.57 -32.17
N ARG A 7 28.99 26.10 -31.45
CA ARG A 7 29.45 25.63 -30.12
C ARG A 7 28.40 25.68 -29.00
N PRO A 8 27.54 26.72 -28.84
CA PRO A 8 26.62 26.77 -27.71
C PRO A 8 25.46 25.79 -27.84
N LEU A 9 24.95 25.57 -29.07
CA LEU A 9 23.88 24.60 -29.30
C LEU A 9 24.37 23.17 -29.06
N LEU A 10 25.59 22.85 -29.50
CA LEU A 10 26.21 21.55 -29.26
C LEU A 10 26.40 21.25 -27.76
N VAL A 11 26.77 22.24 -26.95
CA VAL A 11 26.87 22.08 -25.49
C VAL A 11 25.51 21.79 -24.87
N LEU A 12 24.47 22.54 -25.24
CA LEU A 12 23.11 22.32 -24.72
C LEU A 12 22.56 20.95 -25.14
N LEU A 13 22.83 20.53 -26.39
CA LEU A 13 22.47 19.20 -26.87
C LEU A 13 23.23 18.11 -26.10
N GLY A 14 24.52 18.29 -25.82
CA GLY A 14 25.30 17.37 -25.01
C GLY A 14 24.74 17.22 -23.58
N LEU A 15 24.40 18.34 -22.92
CA LEU A 15 23.77 18.33 -21.59
C LEU A 15 22.41 17.62 -21.63
N PHE A 16 21.59 17.89 -22.64
CA PHE A 16 20.31 17.22 -22.83
C PHE A 16 20.50 15.70 -22.97
N LEU A 17 21.41 15.25 -23.83
CA LEU A 17 21.68 13.83 -24.05
C LEU A 17 22.22 13.14 -22.80
N ILE A 18 23.05 13.80 -22.00
CA ILE A 18 23.53 13.27 -20.72
C ILE A 18 22.35 13.06 -19.75
N ALA A 19 21.52 14.09 -19.55
CA ALA A 19 20.37 14.02 -18.65
C ALA A 19 19.33 12.98 -19.12
N LEU A 20 19.15 12.86 -20.43
CA LEU A 20 18.26 11.87 -21.04
C LEU A 20 18.82 10.45 -20.93
N SER A 21 20.14 10.26 -21.01
CA SER A 21 20.76 8.93 -20.89
C SER A 21 20.54 8.32 -19.51
N VAL A 22 20.73 9.12 -18.44
CA VAL A 22 20.45 8.66 -17.05
C VAL A 22 18.99 8.24 -16.90
N ARG A 23 18.07 9.03 -17.45
CA ARG A 23 16.63 8.74 -17.46
C ARG A 23 16.28 7.52 -18.31
N GLY A 24 16.94 7.33 -19.44
CA GLY A 24 16.75 6.20 -20.34
C GLY A 24 17.15 4.87 -19.69
N ILE A 25 18.25 4.86 -18.92
CA ILE A 25 18.66 3.68 -18.15
C ILE A 25 17.59 3.34 -17.11
N TYR A 26 17.15 4.32 -16.31
CA TYR A 26 16.09 4.07 -15.32
C TYR A 26 14.76 3.68 -15.98
N PHE A 27 14.39 4.29 -17.12
CA PHE A 27 13.18 3.95 -17.85
C PHE A 27 13.19 2.48 -18.31
N PHE A 28 14.35 1.95 -18.70
CA PHE A 28 14.50 0.53 -18.99
C PHE A 28 14.29 -0.33 -17.74
N GLU A 29 14.91 -0.02 -16.60
CA GLU A 29 14.69 -0.76 -15.34
C GLU A 29 13.21 -0.70 -14.90
N LEU A 30 12.61 0.48 -14.95
CA LEU A 30 11.21 0.72 -14.62
C LEU A 30 10.29 -0.12 -15.52
N SER A 31 10.63 -0.32 -16.79
CA SER A 31 9.88 -1.17 -17.72
C SER A 31 9.90 -2.67 -17.39
N GLN A 32 10.72 -3.10 -16.43
CA GLN A 32 10.84 -4.50 -16.00
C GLN A 32 10.15 -4.78 -14.65
N ILE A 33 9.47 -3.79 -14.05
CA ILE A 33 8.78 -3.96 -12.77
C ILE A 33 7.26 -3.77 -12.89
N PRO A 34 6.44 -4.44 -12.06
CA PRO A 34 4.98 -4.41 -12.18
C PRO A 34 4.33 -3.04 -12.14
N LEU A 35 4.91 -2.11 -11.38
CA LEU A 35 4.41 -0.73 -11.24
C LEU A 35 4.59 0.14 -12.49
N PHE A 36 5.20 -0.38 -13.56
CA PHE A 36 5.27 0.30 -14.84
C PHE A 36 3.89 0.64 -15.41
N ASP A 37 2.96 -0.31 -15.38
CA ASP A 37 1.63 -0.15 -15.99
C ASP A 37 0.48 -0.72 -15.14
N THR A 38 0.80 -1.32 -13.99
CA THR A 38 -0.20 -1.68 -12.98
C THR A 38 -0.60 -0.45 -12.17
N VAL A 39 -1.82 0.03 -12.37
CA VAL A 39 -2.36 1.21 -11.68
C VAL A 39 -3.22 0.79 -10.48
N LEU A 40 -2.70 0.98 -9.27
CA LEU A 40 -3.40 0.65 -8.03
C LEU A 40 -4.67 1.53 -7.82
N PRO A 41 -5.87 0.96 -7.66
CA PRO A 41 -7.13 1.71 -7.62
C PRO A 41 -7.27 2.71 -6.47
N VAL A 42 -6.62 2.45 -5.33
CA VAL A 42 -6.75 3.22 -4.07
C VAL A 42 -6.10 4.60 -4.16
N TYR A 43 -5.23 4.81 -5.14
CA TYR A 43 -4.32 5.95 -5.20
C TYR A 43 -4.67 6.95 -6.30
N ASP A 44 -4.24 8.20 -6.11
CA ASP A 44 -4.46 9.33 -7.03
C ASP A 44 -4.11 9.04 -8.50
N HIS A 45 -3.08 8.22 -8.74
CA HIS A 45 -2.69 7.85 -10.10
C HIS A 45 -3.78 7.11 -10.89
N SER A 46 -4.67 6.38 -10.21
CA SER A 46 -5.85 5.72 -10.80
C SER A 46 -6.84 6.77 -11.29
N ASN A 47 -7.01 7.86 -10.54
CA ASN A 47 -7.90 8.95 -10.95
C ASN A 47 -7.33 9.74 -12.14
N PHE A 48 -6.01 9.86 -12.23
CA PHE A 48 -5.36 10.47 -13.40
C PHE A 48 -5.48 9.57 -14.64
N ASP A 49 -5.22 8.28 -14.50
CA ASP A 49 -5.34 7.29 -15.59
C ASP A 49 -6.79 7.16 -16.09
N GLN A 50 -7.76 6.98 -15.19
CA GLN A 50 -9.18 6.90 -15.53
C GLN A 50 -9.69 8.21 -16.15
N GLY A 51 -9.32 9.36 -15.59
CA GLY A 51 -9.73 10.66 -16.14
C GLY A 51 -9.17 10.91 -17.54
N ALA A 52 -7.94 10.48 -17.79
CA ALA A 52 -7.30 10.53 -19.11
C ALA A 52 -7.99 9.60 -20.12
N LEU A 53 -8.35 8.38 -19.70
CA LEU A 53 -9.14 7.44 -20.49
C LEU A 53 -10.52 8.00 -20.84
N SER A 54 -11.24 8.57 -19.86
CA SER A 54 -12.53 9.22 -20.09
C SER A 54 -12.42 10.32 -21.15
N PHE A 55 -11.40 11.19 -21.04
CA PHE A 55 -11.13 12.23 -22.03
C PHE A 55 -10.85 11.65 -23.42
N ALA A 56 -9.96 10.67 -23.52
CA ALA A 56 -9.64 10.02 -24.79
C ALA A 56 -10.85 9.33 -25.43
N SER A 57 -11.81 8.85 -24.61
CA SER A 57 -13.07 8.24 -25.07
C SER A 57 -14.17 9.24 -25.44
N GLY A 58 -13.94 10.55 -25.26
CA GLY A 58 -14.87 11.62 -25.65
C GLY A 58 -15.52 12.39 -24.50
N ASP A 59 -15.28 12.03 -23.23
CA ASP A 59 -15.72 12.85 -22.10
C ASP A 59 -14.80 14.07 -21.91
N MET A 60 -15.19 15.21 -22.50
CA MET A 60 -14.44 16.47 -22.42
C MET A 60 -14.22 16.97 -20.98
N LEU A 61 -14.96 16.45 -20.00
CA LEU A 61 -14.81 16.80 -18.59
C LEU A 61 -13.79 15.92 -17.84
N ALA A 62 -13.21 14.90 -18.49
CA ALA A 62 -12.16 14.04 -17.95
C ALA A 62 -12.50 13.43 -16.56
N ARG A 63 -13.73 12.92 -16.41
CA ARG A 63 -14.24 12.44 -15.11
C ARG A 63 -13.60 11.10 -14.71
N SER A 64 -13.36 10.95 -13.40
CA SER A 64 -12.94 9.69 -12.74
C SER A 64 -13.72 9.50 -11.43
N ALA A 65 -13.49 8.38 -10.72
CA ALA A 65 -14.14 8.09 -9.44
C ALA A 65 -13.98 9.22 -8.40
N ASN A 66 -12.78 9.81 -8.32
CA ASN A 66 -12.51 11.01 -7.52
C ASN A 66 -12.00 12.14 -8.43
N ASN A 67 -12.77 13.23 -8.52
CA ASN A 67 -12.43 14.43 -9.31
C ASN A 67 -11.87 15.58 -8.46
N SER A 68 -11.42 15.31 -7.23
CA SER A 68 -10.95 16.39 -6.34
C SER A 68 -9.65 17.04 -6.79
N TYR A 69 -8.86 16.37 -7.62
CA TYR A 69 -7.55 16.86 -8.06
C TYR A 69 -7.65 17.70 -9.33
N SER A 70 -6.71 18.64 -9.48
CA SER A 70 -6.64 19.44 -10.71
C SER A 70 -6.64 18.59 -11.99
N PRO A 71 -7.52 18.91 -12.95
CA PRO A 71 -7.70 18.11 -14.16
C PRO A 71 -6.61 18.35 -15.21
N LEU A 72 -5.73 19.35 -15.06
CA LEU A 72 -4.74 19.69 -16.10
C LEU A 72 -3.86 18.49 -16.47
N TYR A 73 -3.42 17.71 -15.48
CA TYR A 73 -2.61 16.52 -15.72
C TYR A 73 -3.42 15.38 -16.38
N LYS A 74 -4.74 15.30 -16.11
CA LYS A 74 -5.63 14.37 -16.83
C LYS A 74 -5.72 14.71 -18.32
N TYR A 75 -5.77 15.99 -18.67
CA TYR A 75 -5.76 16.43 -20.06
C TYR A 75 -4.42 16.18 -20.75
N PHE A 76 -3.29 16.41 -20.06
CA PHE A 76 -1.98 16.05 -20.57
C PHE A 76 -1.88 14.56 -20.93
N LEU A 77 -2.27 13.68 -19.99
CA LEU A 77 -2.32 12.24 -20.23
C LEU A 77 -3.37 11.87 -21.28
N GLY A 78 -4.53 12.50 -21.25
CA GLY A 78 -5.65 12.24 -22.15
C GLY A 78 -5.32 12.56 -23.61
N ILE A 79 -4.54 13.62 -23.87
CA ILE A 79 -4.02 13.91 -25.21
C ILE A 79 -3.08 12.79 -25.69
N ILE A 80 -2.21 12.29 -24.81
CA ILE A 80 -1.33 11.15 -25.14
C ILE A 80 -2.17 9.91 -25.43
N TYR A 81 -3.18 9.62 -24.61
CA TYR A 81 -4.07 8.47 -24.78
C TYR A 81 -4.94 8.57 -26.03
N TYR A 82 -5.37 9.78 -26.40
CA TYR A 82 -6.10 10.03 -27.63
C TYR A 82 -5.24 9.75 -28.88
N LEU A 83 -3.96 10.11 -28.86
CA LEU A 83 -3.06 9.96 -30.01
C LEU A 83 -2.43 8.57 -30.13
N PHE A 84 -2.08 7.94 -29.01
CA PHE A 84 -1.27 6.71 -28.99
C PHE A 84 -1.95 5.53 -28.29
N GLY A 85 -3.19 5.71 -27.80
CA GLY A 85 -3.83 4.79 -26.87
C GLY A 85 -3.23 4.87 -25.47
N ARG A 86 -3.79 4.09 -24.53
CA ARG A 86 -3.24 3.97 -23.17
C ARG A 86 -1.89 3.26 -23.20
N ASN A 87 -0.81 4.04 -23.33
CA ASN A 87 0.55 3.54 -23.49
C ASN A 87 1.53 4.26 -22.54
N PHE A 88 1.95 3.56 -21.49
CA PHE A 88 2.86 4.08 -20.46
C PHE A 88 4.27 4.36 -20.99
N TYR A 89 4.73 3.67 -22.04
CA TYR A 89 6.03 3.98 -22.65
C TYR A 89 6.05 5.40 -23.22
N VAL A 90 4.95 5.83 -23.85
CA VAL A 90 4.83 7.19 -24.41
C VAL A 90 4.68 8.22 -23.30
N VAL A 91 3.89 7.92 -22.27
CA VAL A 91 3.71 8.81 -21.11
C VAL A 91 5.04 9.07 -20.42
N TYR A 92 5.73 8.03 -19.97
CA TYR A 92 7.00 8.19 -19.27
C TYR A 92 8.09 8.73 -20.19
N GLY A 93 8.14 8.31 -21.46
CA GLY A 93 9.05 8.89 -22.45
C GLY A 93 8.89 10.41 -22.57
N ALA A 94 7.65 10.90 -22.64
CA ALA A 94 7.37 12.33 -22.65
C ALA A 94 7.80 13.02 -21.33
N GLN A 95 7.49 12.43 -20.17
CA GLN A 95 7.88 12.98 -18.87
C GLN A 95 9.40 13.04 -18.68
N PHE A 96 10.14 12.00 -19.06
CA PHE A 96 11.60 11.97 -19.00
C PHE A 96 12.24 12.98 -19.96
N VAL A 97 11.66 13.20 -21.15
CA VAL A 97 12.12 14.26 -22.05
C VAL A 97 11.90 15.64 -21.43
N LEU A 98 10.74 15.89 -20.80
CA LEU A 98 10.50 17.14 -20.05
C LEU A 98 11.49 17.31 -18.89
N GLY A 99 11.79 16.23 -18.16
CA GLY A 99 12.82 16.21 -17.12
C GLY A 99 14.21 16.58 -17.64
N ALA A 100 14.64 15.99 -18.76
CA ALA A 100 15.93 16.30 -19.39
C ALA A 100 15.99 17.75 -19.90
N LEU A 101 14.90 18.27 -20.47
CA LEU A 101 14.78 19.70 -20.82
C LEU A 101 14.85 20.58 -19.57
N GLY A 102 14.20 20.17 -18.47
CA GLY A 102 14.28 20.82 -17.16
C GLY A 102 15.72 20.94 -16.65
N ALA A 103 16.53 19.88 -16.81
CA ALA A 103 17.96 19.91 -16.46
C ALA A 103 18.74 20.95 -17.27
N VAL A 104 18.49 21.06 -18.59
CA VAL A 104 19.12 22.08 -19.43
C VAL A 104 18.69 23.49 -19.03
N LEU A 105 17.41 23.68 -18.70
CA LEU A 105 16.93 24.96 -18.17
C LEU A 105 17.60 25.31 -16.84
N MET A 106 17.83 24.33 -15.97
CA MET A 106 18.58 24.52 -14.72
C MET A 106 20.01 25.01 -14.95
N PHE A 107 20.72 24.45 -15.94
CA PHE A 107 22.02 24.98 -16.39
C PHE A 107 21.92 26.45 -16.80
N LEU A 108 20.95 26.77 -17.67
CA LEU A 108 20.76 28.12 -18.19
C LEU A 108 20.39 29.13 -17.09
N ILE A 109 19.56 28.72 -16.12
CA ILE A 109 19.19 29.54 -14.96
C ILE A 109 20.41 29.79 -14.08
N GLY A 110 21.13 28.74 -13.68
CA GLY A 110 22.31 28.87 -12.81
C GLY A 110 23.41 29.72 -13.44
N LYS A 111 23.69 29.50 -14.74
CA LYS A 111 24.60 30.31 -15.55
C LYS A 111 24.22 31.78 -15.54
N LYS A 112 22.94 32.08 -15.68
CA LYS A 112 22.43 33.44 -15.81
C LYS A 112 22.36 34.18 -14.47
N LEU A 113 21.97 33.49 -13.39
CA LEU A 113 21.84 34.12 -12.08
C LEU A 113 23.19 34.30 -11.39
N PHE A 114 24.16 33.42 -11.66
CA PHE A 114 25.46 33.40 -10.99
C PHE A 114 26.60 33.30 -12.01
N ASP A 115 27.00 32.09 -12.38
CA ASP A 115 28.08 31.84 -13.35
C ASP A 115 27.99 30.43 -13.98
N ASP A 116 28.80 30.17 -15.02
CA ASP A 116 28.83 28.89 -15.75
C ASP A 116 29.03 27.67 -14.85
N ARG A 117 29.83 27.80 -13.77
CA ARG A 117 30.11 26.69 -12.86
C ARG A 117 28.87 26.36 -12.04
N VAL A 118 28.18 27.37 -11.52
CA VAL A 118 26.91 27.19 -10.82
C VAL A 118 25.85 26.59 -11.74
N GLY A 119 25.82 27.00 -13.01
CA GLY A 119 25.00 26.36 -14.04
C GLY A 119 25.27 24.85 -14.15
N LEU A 120 26.53 24.45 -14.31
CA LEU A 120 26.89 23.02 -14.42
C LEU A 120 26.59 22.23 -13.15
N LEU A 121 26.83 22.80 -11.98
CA LEU A 121 26.50 22.18 -10.69
C LEU A 121 24.98 22.01 -10.51
N ALA A 122 24.18 23.00 -10.91
CA ALA A 122 22.72 22.91 -10.86
C ALA A 122 22.18 21.86 -11.84
N PHE A 123 22.77 21.77 -13.03
CA PHE A 123 22.48 20.70 -13.98
C PHE A 123 22.80 19.32 -13.39
N ALA A 124 24.01 19.13 -12.84
CA ALA A 124 24.41 17.86 -12.24
C ALA A 124 23.49 17.49 -11.06
N GLY A 125 23.21 18.45 -10.17
CA GLY A 125 22.33 18.25 -9.03
C GLY A 125 20.91 17.81 -9.44
N PHE A 126 20.31 18.45 -10.45
CA PHE A 126 18.96 18.10 -10.91
C PHE A 126 18.94 16.83 -11.78
N SER A 127 19.92 16.66 -12.68
CA SER A 127 19.97 15.51 -13.59
C SER A 127 20.29 14.19 -12.90
N LEU A 128 20.95 14.22 -11.74
CA LEU A 128 21.33 13.06 -10.94
C LEU A 128 20.51 12.93 -9.65
N TYR A 129 19.43 13.71 -9.46
CA TYR A 129 18.59 13.56 -8.28
C TYR A 129 17.58 12.42 -8.48
N SER A 130 17.74 11.33 -7.73
CA SER A 130 16.97 10.10 -7.93
C SER A 130 15.48 10.31 -7.70
N ILE A 131 15.08 11.12 -6.71
CA ILE A 131 13.67 11.36 -6.39
C ILE A 131 12.94 12.07 -7.52
N GLU A 132 13.58 13.03 -8.20
CA GLU A 132 12.99 13.68 -9.37
C GLU A 132 12.77 12.69 -10.51
N ILE A 133 13.80 11.87 -10.80
CA ILE A 133 13.75 10.83 -11.83
C ILE A 133 12.65 9.80 -11.54
N ILE A 134 12.47 9.40 -10.27
CA ILE A 134 11.41 8.48 -9.86
C ILE A 134 10.03 9.08 -10.15
N TYR A 135 9.80 10.35 -9.79
CA TYR A 135 8.52 11.01 -10.04
C TYR A 135 8.23 11.27 -11.53
N GLU A 136 9.26 11.36 -12.37
CA GLU A 136 9.10 11.35 -13.84
C GLU A 136 8.62 9.99 -14.38
N GLY A 137 8.91 8.90 -13.66
CA GLY A 137 8.45 7.53 -13.93
C GLY A 137 7.14 7.14 -13.23
N ILE A 138 6.39 8.10 -12.69
CA ILE A 138 5.09 7.84 -12.05
C ILE A 138 4.03 8.70 -12.74
N ILE A 139 2.83 8.15 -12.94
CA ILE A 139 1.68 8.89 -13.47
C ILE A 139 1.03 9.80 -12.41
N LEU A 140 1.83 10.72 -11.90
CA LEU A 140 1.44 11.78 -10.97
C LEU A 140 1.91 13.13 -11.51
N ARG A 141 1.17 14.18 -11.13
CA ARG A 141 1.45 15.57 -11.54
C ARG A 141 2.79 16.17 -11.06
N ALA A 142 3.56 15.50 -10.21
CA ALA A 142 4.73 16.10 -9.53
C ALA A 142 5.79 16.59 -10.54
N ALA A 143 6.31 15.71 -11.40
CA ALA A 143 7.31 16.06 -12.41
C ALA A 143 6.80 17.11 -13.41
N PHE A 144 5.52 17.01 -13.80
CA PHE A 144 4.89 17.99 -14.68
C PHE A 144 4.86 19.41 -14.07
N ILE A 145 4.51 19.52 -12.78
CA ILE A 145 4.56 20.78 -12.04
C ILE A 145 6.00 21.29 -11.96
N THR A 146 6.98 20.42 -11.68
CA THR A 146 8.40 20.83 -11.59
C THR A 146 8.87 21.45 -12.90
N PHE A 147 8.62 20.79 -14.04
CA PHE A 147 9.02 21.31 -15.35
C PHE A 147 8.38 22.68 -15.64
N LEU A 148 7.07 22.83 -15.41
CA LEU A 148 6.37 24.10 -15.59
C LEU A 148 6.89 25.19 -14.64
N GLY A 149 7.28 24.82 -13.42
CA GLY A 149 7.93 25.72 -12.46
C GLY A 149 9.30 26.21 -12.96
N ILE A 150 10.15 25.31 -13.44
CA ILE A 150 11.46 25.66 -14.02
C ILE A 150 11.29 26.52 -15.28
N LEU A 151 10.38 26.14 -16.18
CA LEU A 151 10.14 26.87 -17.43
C LEU A 151 9.56 28.25 -17.17
N SER A 152 8.55 28.38 -16.29
CA SER A 152 7.99 29.68 -15.92
C SER A 152 9.04 30.60 -15.31
N PHE A 153 9.87 30.07 -14.40
CA PHE A 153 10.98 30.81 -13.82
C PHE A 153 11.99 31.28 -14.87
N TYR A 154 12.42 30.37 -15.77
CA TYR A 154 13.35 30.69 -16.85
C TYR A 154 12.81 31.79 -17.78
N LEU A 155 11.52 31.70 -18.15
CA LEU A 155 10.88 32.71 -18.98
C LEU A 155 10.80 34.07 -18.27
N LEU A 156 10.47 34.10 -16.97
CA LEU A 156 10.44 35.35 -16.19
C LEU A 156 11.80 36.03 -16.10
N ILE A 157 12.89 35.27 -15.88
CA ILE A 157 14.23 35.89 -15.86
C ILE A 157 14.68 36.35 -17.25
N ARG A 158 14.23 35.68 -18.33
CA ARG A 158 14.48 36.09 -19.73
C ARG A 158 13.70 37.33 -20.13
N LEU A 159 12.46 37.46 -19.66
CA LEU A 159 11.60 38.61 -19.91
C LEU A 159 12.27 39.93 -19.48
N ARG A 160 13.08 39.91 -18.42
CA ARG A 160 13.83 41.09 -17.96
C ARG A 160 14.85 41.62 -18.98
N GLU A 161 15.48 40.75 -19.77
CA GLU A 161 16.49 41.17 -20.77
C GLU A 161 15.86 41.60 -22.09
N SER A 162 14.80 40.90 -22.49
CA SER A 162 14.09 41.15 -23.74
C SER A 162 12.59 41.22 -23.43
N PRO A 163 12.09 42.40 -23.03
CA PRO A 163 10.70 42.56 -22.63
C PRO A 163 9.82 42.69 -23.88
N ALA A 164 9.75 41.62 -24.67
CA ALA A 164 8.88 41.58 -25.85
C ALA A 164 7.43 41.27 -25.44
N PRO A 165 6.42 41.87 -26.11
CA PRO A 165 5.01 41.54 -25.88
C PRO A 165 4.70 40.04 -25.96
N SER A 166 5.28 39.33 -26.94
CA SER A 166 5.13 37.88 -27.09
C SER A 166 5.70 37.10 -25.90
N MET A 167 6.79 37.60 -25.30
CA MET A 167 7.39 37.01 -24.10
C MET A 167 6.52 37.21 -22.86
N LEU A 168 5.85 38.37 -22.73
CA LEU A 168 4.85 38.59 -21.66
C LEU A 168 3.71 37.58 -21.76
N VAL A 169 3.17 37.38 -22.97
CA VAL A 169 2.11 36.40 -23.23
C VAL A 169 2.60 34.98 -22.95
N ALA A 170 3.81 34.62 -23.40
CA ALA A 170 4.39 33.30 -23.12
C ALA A 170 4.58 33.05 -21.63
N CYS A 171 5.12 34.02 -20.88
CA CYS A 171 5.20 33.98 -19.42
C CYS A 171 3.83 33.78 -18.78
N ALA A 172 2.82 34.54 -19.20
CA ALA A 172 1.46 34.43 -18.70
C ALA A 172 0.86 33.04 -18.91
N LEU A 173 0.99 32.47 -20.12
CA LEU A 173 0.45 31.15 -20.44
C LEU A 173 1.15 30.02 -19.68
N VAL A 174 2.49 30.01 -19.63
CA VAL A 174 3.22 28.96 -18.89
C VAL A 174 2.98 29.07 -17.37
N LEU A 175 2.95 30.29 -16.84
CA LEU A 175 2.62 30.51 -15.42
C LEU A 175 1.18 30.09 -15.12
N SER A 176 0.26 30.30 -16.07
CA SER A 176 -1.11 29.80 -15.97
C SER A 176 -1.15 28.28 -15.82
N LEU A 177 -0.45 27.55 -16.69
CA LEU A 177 -0.36 26.09 -16.62
C LEU A 177 0.28 25.61 -15.31
N PHE A 178 1.29 26.33 -14.81
CA PHE A 178 1.90 26.04 -13.51
C PHE A 178 0.88 26.16 -12.37
N PHE A 179 0.13 27.27 -12.32
CA PHE A 179 -0.93 27.50 -11.32
C PHE A 179 -2.09 26.52 -11.43
N GLN A 180 -2.50 26.19 -12.65
CA GLN A 180 -3.56 25.24 -12.92
C GLN A 180 -3.16 23.83 -12.52
N SER A 181 -1.89 23.43 -12.68
CA SER A 181 -1.43 22.09 -12.28
C SER A 181 -1.60 21.83 -10.78
N ARG A 182 -1.46 22.90 -9.97
CA ARG A 182 -1.68 22.83 -8.53
C ARG A 182 -1.93 24.22 -7.91
N PRO A 183 -3.10 24.48 -7.32
CA PRO A 183 -3.48 25.82 -6.84
C PRO A 183 -2.56 26.45 -5.81
N ASN A 184 -1.89 25.65 -4.97
CA ASN A 184 -0.98 26.18 -3.96
C ASN A 184 0.26 26.88 -4.56
N THR A 185 0.61 26.59 -5.82
CA THR A 185 1.69 27.29 -6.55
C THR A 185 1.31 28.76 -6.85
N PHE A 186 0.02 29.11 -6.80
CA PHE A 186 -0.49 30.48 -6.93
C PHE A 186 0.07 31.43 -5.85
N LEU A 187 0.64 30.90 -4.75
CA LEU A 187 1.41 31.67 -3.77
C LEU A 187 2.63 32.39 -4.38
N CYS A 188 3.09 32.01 -5.58
CA CYS A 188 4.13 32.73 -6.29
C CYS A 188 3.60 34.03 -6.94
N PHE A 189 2.30 34.13 -7.20
CA PHE A 189 1.70 35.19 -8.02
C PHE A 189 1.96 36.61 -7.52
N PRO A 190 1.81 36.95 -6.21
CA PRO A 190 2.11 38.29 -5.72
C PRO A 190 3.57 38.71 -5.99
N PHE A 191 4.50 37.77 -5.85
CA PHE A 191 5.91 38.03 -6.09
C PHE A 191 6.24 38.15 -7.59
N VAL A 192 5.55 37.40 -8.44
CA VAL A 192 5.65 37.54 -9.90
C VAL A 192 5.12 38.90 -10.35
N ILE A 193 3.96 39.33 -9.84
CA ILE A 193 3.41 40.67 -10.09
C ILE A 193 4.43 41.73 -9.69
N PHE A 194 4.96 41.65 -8.47
CA PHE A 194 5.96 42.59 -7.98
C PHE A 194 7.22 42.58 -8.86
N TYR A 195 7.69 41.40 -9.25
CA TYR A 195 8.87 41.25 -10.10
C TYR A 195 8.67 41.89 -11.48
N ILE A 196 7.56 41.58 -12.15
CA ILE A 196 7.23 42.16 -13.47
C ILE A 196 7.07 43.67 -13.34
N HIS A 197 6.36 44.15 -12.33
CA HIS A 197 6.17 45.58 -12.14
C HIS A 197 7.51 46.31 -11.97
N LYS A 198 8.30 45.87 -10.97
CA LYS A 198 9.51 46.56 -10.52
C LYS A 198 10.67 46.42 -11.49
N TYR A 199 10.87 45.24 -12.07
CA TYR A 199 12.08 44.92 -12.85
C TYR A 199 11.85 44.83 -14.36
N VAL A 200 10.61 44.95 -14.84
CA VAL A 200 10.29 44.93 -16.27
C VAL A 200 9.54 46.19 -16.68
N LEU A 201 8.37 46.43 -16.08
CA LEU A 201 7.46 47.50 -16.54
C LEU A 201 7.87 48.89 -16.05
N THR A 202 8.62 49.02 -14.95
CA THR A 202 9.03 50.34 -14.43
C THR A 202 9.93 51.11 -15.42
N GLU A 203 10.60 50.41 -16.33
CA GLU A 203 11.41 51.03 -17.39
C GLU A 203 10.56 51.55 -18.56
N TRP A 204 9.29 51.16 -18.66
CA TRP A 204 8.39 51.54 -19.75
C TRP A 204 7.64 52.84 -19.46
N GLU A 205 7.13 53.52 -20.49
CA GLU A 205 6.24 54.68 -20.32
C GLU A 205 4.91 54.29 -19.65
N PRO A 206 4.25 55.18 -18.87
CA PRO A 206 3.03 54.86 -18.14
C PRO A 206 1.90 54.23 -18.98
N ARG A 207 1.69 54.73 -20.21
CA ARG A 207 0.69 54.17 -21.14
C ARG A 207 1.05 52.76 -21.61
N MET A 208 2.34 52.50 -21.84
CA MET A 208 2.84 51.18 -22.23
C MET A 208 2.85 50.20 -21.06
N ARG A 209 3.03 50.67 -19.82
CA ARG A 209 2.87 49.84 -18.61
C ARG A 209 1.47 49.25 -18.49
N PHE A 210 0.44 50.07 -18.72
CA PHE A 210 -0.94 49.59 -18.69
C PHE A 210 -1.19 48.54 -19.78
N LYS A 211 -0.70 48.78 -21.00
CA LYS A 211 -0.76 47.79 -22.10
C LYS A 211 0.00 46.50 -21.75
N GLY A 212 1.19 46.60 -21.16
CA GLY A 212 1.99 45.46 -20.72
C GLY A 212 1.28 44.60 -19.67
N TRP A 213 0.62 45.24 -18.70
CA TRP A 213 -0.26 44.54 -17.77
C TRP A 213 -1.43 43.85 -18.46
N GLY A 214 -2.06 44.50 -19.44
CA GLY A 214 -3.09 43.87 -20.27
C GLY A 214 -2.56 42.63 -21.01
N MET A 215 -1.38 42.73 -21.62
CA MET A 215 -0.72 41.63 -22.34
C MET A 215 -0.32 40.46 -21.43
N PHE A 216 -0.14 40.70 -20.14
CA PHE A 216 0.16 39.65 -19.17
C PHE A 216 -1.11 39.08 -18.51
N LEU A 217 -1.97 39.92 -17.95
CA LEU A 217 -3.12 39.50 -17.15
C LEU A 217 -4.25 38.93 -18.02
N VAL A 218 -4.50 39.47 -19.21
CA VAL A 218 -5.61 38.98 -20.06
C VAL A 218 -5.35 37.54 -20.51
N PRO A 219 -4.18 37.17 -21.08
CA PRO A 219 -3.91 35.77 -21.42
C PRO A 219 -3.86 34.84 -20.20
N LEU A 220 -3.33 35.32 -19.06
CA LEU A 220 -3.30 34.56 -17.81
C LEU A 220 -4.73 34.20 -17.35
N LEU A 221 -5.62 35.20 -17.27
CA LEU A 221 -6.99 35.00 -16.79
C LEU A 221 -7.84 34.22 -17.81
N LEU A 222 -7.71 34.50 -19.11
CA LEU A 222 -8.44 33.77 -20.15
C LEU A 222 -8.04 32.28 -20.18
N SER A 223 -6.77 31.97 -19.95
CA SER A 223 -6.31 30.57 -19.91
C SER A 223 -6.78 29.80 -18.67
N PHE A 224 -7.25 30.48 -17.61
CA PHE A 224 -7.89 29.80 -16.46
C PHE A 224 -9.33 29.36 -16.78
N VAL A 225 -10.02 30.07 -17.67
CA VAL A 225 -11.47 29.88 -17.90
C VAL A 225 -11.83 28.44 -18.22
N PRO A 226 -11.16 27.72 -19.15
CA PRO A 226 -11.57 26.36 -19.51
C PRO A 226 -11.58 25.40 -18.31
N LEU A 227 -10.54 25.44 -17.47
CA LEU A 227 -10.45 24.55 -16.31
C LEU A 227 -11.37 25.00 -15.17
N LEU A 228 -11.56 26.31 -14.96
CA LEU A 228 -12.54 26.79 -13.98
C LEU A 228 -13.96 26.39 -14.35
N VAL A 229 -14.31 26.47 -15.64
CA VAL A 229 -15.61 26.00 -16.16
C VAL A 229 -15.76 24.50 -15.97
N GLN A 230 -14.74 23.70 -16.33
CA GLN A 230 -14.79 22.26 -16.09
C GLN A 230 -15.00 21.94 -14.61
N CYS A 231 -14.26 22.61 -13.71
CA CYS A 231 -14.36 22.39 -12.27
C CYS A 231 -15.76 22.75 -11.76
N TYR A 232 -16.34 23.85 -12.24
CA TYR A 232 -17.71 24.23 -11.91
C TYR A 232 -18.72 23.18 -12.39
N LEU A 233 -18.60 22.69 -13.62
CA LEU A 233 -19.49 21.68 -14.20
C LEU A 233 -19.36 20.31 -13.53
N VAL A 234 -18.18 19.94 -13.04
CA VAL A 234 -17.95 18.65 -12.37
C VAL A 234 -18.39 18.68 -10.90
N HIS A 235 -18.18 19.79 -10.18
CA HIS A 235 -18.47 19.89 -8.75
C HIS A 235 -19.82 20.54 -8.42
N GLY A 236 -20.48 21.19 -9.38
CA GLY A 236 -21.71 21.97 -9.13
C GLY A 236 -21.51 23.23 -8.28
N ARG A 237 -20.24 23.62 -8.04
CA ARG A 237 -19.85 24.80 -7.26
C ARG A 237 -18.50 25.32 -7.76
N PHE A 238 -18.18 26.58 -7.44
CA PHE A 238 -16.86 27.12 -7.77
C PHE A 238 -15.76 26.37 -7.02
N VAL A 239 -14.79 25.86 -7.78
CA VAL A 239 -13.58 25.21 -7.28
C VAL A 239 -12.39 25.82 -8.02
N PHE A 240 -11.42 26.33 -7.28
CA PHE A 240 -10.21 26.91 -7.86
C PHE A 240 -9.23 25.79 -8.23
N PHE A 241 -9.50 25.14 -9.36
CA PHE A 241 -8.83 23.98 -9.97
C PHE A 241 -8.80 22.67 -9.16
N ASP A 242 -8.70 22.70 -7.83
CA ASP A 242 -8.55 21.51 -6.99
C ASP A 242 -9.41 21.63 -5.72
N SER A 243 -10.26 20.63 -5.44
CA SER A 243 -11.15 20.61 -4.27
C SER A 243 -10.59 19.83 -3.09
N SER A 244 -9.40 19.23 -3.19
CA SER A 244 -8.78 18.46 -2.10
C SER A 244 -8.12 19.33 -1.03
N GLY A 245 -7.98 20.64 -1.29
CA GLY A 245 -7.32 21.60 -0.42
C GLY A 245 -7.78 21.60 1.05
N PRO A 246 -9.09 21.68 1.34
CA PRO A 246 -9.61 21.64 2.72
C PRO A 246 -9.15 20.39 3.49
N THR A 247 -9.26 19.22 2.87
CA THR A 247 -8.90 17.95 3.49
C THR A 247 -7.40 17.85 3.70
N ALA A 248 -6.60 18.24 2.70
CA ALA A 248 -5.15 18.31 2.80
C ALA A 248 -4.69 19.30 3.89
N PHE A 249 -5.42 20.39 4.10
CA PHE A 249 -5.13 21.40 5.11
C PHE A 249 -5.40 20.88 6.52
N LEU A 250 -6.57 20.26 6.75
CA LEU A 250 -6.91 19.64 8.03
C LEU A 250 -5.91 18.55 8.44
N SER A 251 -5.59 17.64 7.51
CA SER A 251 -4.67 16.51 7.75
C SER A 251 -3.25 16.90 8.17
N GLY A 252 -2.82 18.14 7.90
CA GLY A 252 -1.47 18.63 8.23
C GLY A 252 -1.43 19.66 9.35
N ASN A 253 -2.55 19.95 10.00
CA ASN A 253 -2.66 21.06 10.96
C ASN A 253 -3.54 20.73 12.18
N PHE A 254 -3.31 19.58 12.81
CA PHE A 254 -3.85 19.26 14.14
C PHE A 254 -2.70 19.04 15.13
N LEU A 255 -2.96 19.19 16.43
CA LEU A 255 -1.92 19.20 17.47
C LEU A 255 -1.06 17.93 17.50
N ASP A 256 -1.68 16.77 17.25
CA ASP A 256 -1.03 15.46 17.25
C ASP A 256 -0.37 15.10 15.90
N TYR A 257 -0.34 16.02 14.93
CA TYR A 257 0.24 15.74 13.61
C TYR A 257 1.74 15.40 13.73
N PRO A 258 2.20 14.25 13.19
CA PRO A 258 3.58 13.80 13.35
C PRO A 258 4.60 14.67 12.60
N GLY A 259 4.16 15.59 11.73
CA GLY A 259 5.02 16.52 11.00
C GLY A 259 5.26 16.11 9.55
N ALA A 260 5.20 14.83 9.24
CA ALA A 260 5.30 14.27 7.88
C ALA A 260 4.28 13.17 7.64
N GLY A 261 3.98 12.91 6.37
CA GLY A 261 3.06 11.86 5.94
C GLY A 261 1.62 12.33 5.75
N PHE A 262 0.75 11.37 5.53
CA PHE A 262 -0.68 11.59 5.33
C PHE A 262 -1.46 10.39 5.90
N ASP A 263 -2.12 10.61 7.04
CA ASP A 263 -2.91 9.61 7.74
C ASP A 263 -4.28 10.18 8.14
N MET A 264 -5.32 9.74 7.44
CA MET A 264 -6.69 10.17 7.71
C MET A 264 -7.30 9.51 8.93
N ASN A 265 -6.83 8.32 9.31
CA ASN A 265 -7.36 7.63 10.48
C ASN A 265 -6.93 8.38 11.73
N LEU A 266 -5.66 8.83 11.77
CA LEU A 266 -5.15 9.65 12.86
C LEU A 266 -5.94 10.96 12.99
N LEU A 267 -6.25 11.63 11.88
CA LEU A 267 -7.09 12.83 11.89
C LEU A 267 -8.51 12.53 12.41
N ALA A 268 -9.13 11.45 11.92
CA ALA A 268 -10.48 11.06 12.31
C ALA A 268 -10.57 10.71 13.80
N GLU A 269 -9.59 9.94 14.31
CA GLU A 269 -9.48 9.62 15.74
C GLU A 269 -9.31 10.88 16.58
N PHE A 270 -8.47 11.81 16.15
CA PHE A 270 -8.29 13.10 16.80
C PHE A 270 -9.59 13.92 16.82
N GLN A 271 -10.26 14.05 15.66
CA GLN A 271 -11.52 14.78 15.55
C GLN A 271 -12.61 14.17 16.44
N LYS A 272 -12.69 12.84 16.50
CA LYS A 272 -13.65 12.14 17.37
C LYS A 272 -13.34 12.35 18.85
N LYS A 273 -12.06 12.24 19.24
CA LYS A 273 -11.59 12.44 20.62
C LYS A 273 -11.93 13.84 21.15
N TYR A 274 -11.83 14.87 20.31
CA TYR A 274 -12.08 16.26 20.68
C TYR A 274 -13.42 16.83 20.16
N GLN A 275 -14.30 15.99 19.60
CA GLN A 275 -15.63 16.38 19.09
C GLN A 275 -15.60 17.48 18.01
N MET A 276 -14.66 17.37 17.06
CA MET A 276 -14.36 18.38 16.03
C MET A 276 -14.70 17.98 14.58
N GLU A 277 -15.49 16.92 14.39
CA GLU A 277 -15.75 16.31 13.07
C GLU A 277 -16.46 17.24 12.07
N ASN A 278 -17.28 18.18 12.56
CA ASN A 278 -18.12 19.05 11.72
C ASN A 278 -17.59 20.48 11.55
N LEU A 279 -16.36 20.75 11.96
CA LEU A 279 -15.79 22.09 11.89
C LEU A 279 -15.32 22.42 10.47
N THR A 280 -15.54 23.68 10.07
CA THR A 280 -14.88 24.22 8.88
C THR A 280 -13.36 24.22 9.08
N PRO A 281 -12.55 24.15 8.01
CA PRO A 281 -11.10 24.19 8.14
C PRO A 281 -10.57 25.39 8.93
N ALA A 282 -11.16 26.58 8.75
CA ALA A 282 -10.77 27.78 9.48
C ALA A 282 -11.10 27.67 10.98
N SER A 283 -12.33 27.28 11.32
CA SER A 283 -12.74 27.12 12.72
C SER A 283 -11.97 26.01 13.43
N PHE A 284 -11.66 24.92 12.71
CA PHE A 284 -10.84 23.82 13.23
C PHE A 284 -9.47 24.34 13.69
N ILE A 285 -8.75 25.07 12.83
CA ILE A 285 -7.43 25.62 13.16
C ILE A 285 -7.48 26.66 14.26
N ILE A 286 -8.46 27.56 14.25
CA ILE A 286 -8.62 28.54 15.32
C ILE A 286 -8.79 27.80 16.66
N GLN A 287 -9.58 26.72 16.71
CA GLN A 287 -9.69 25.91 17.91
C GLN A 287 -8.38 25.21 18.28
N GLN A 288 -7.62 24.66 17.31
CA GLN A 288 -6.29 24.08 17.60
C GLN A 288 -5.35 25.10 18.25
N ILE A 289 -5.31 26.32 17.72
CA ILE A 289 -4.49 27.41 18.23
C ILE A 289 -4.97 27.85 19.63
N MET A 290 -6.29 27.96 19.84
CA MET A 290 -6.84 28.35 21.13
C MET A 290 -6.64 27.29 22.22
N MET A 291 -6.65 26.01 21.86
CA MET A 291 -6.41 24.90 22.78
C MET A 291 -4.96 24.84 23.25
N ASP A 292 -3.99 24.96 22.33
CA ASP A 292 -2.56 24.96 22.67
C ASP A 292 -1.75 25.77 21.63
N PRO A 293 -1.57 27.09 21.84
CA PRO A 293 -0.82 27.94 20.92
C PRO A 293 0.64 27.50 20.76
N VAL A 294 1.25 27.02 21.84
CA VAL A 294 2.66 26.58 21.85
C VAL A 294 2.79 25.24 21.15
N GLY A 295 1.87 24.30 21.39
CA GLY A 295 1.76 23.04 20.67
C GLY A 295 1.58 23.23 19.18
N PHE A 296 0.69 24.13 18.77
CA PHE A 296 0.48 24.44 17.36
C PHE A 296 1.75 25.03 16.71
N LEU A 297 2.45 25.93 17.40
CA LEU A 297 3.74 26.45 16.92
C LEU A 297 4.79 25.32 16.79
N LYS A 298 4.83 24.36 17.73
CA LYS A 298 5.68 23.17 17.61
C LYS A 298 5.33 22.32 16.39
N VAL A 299 4.06 22.20 16.02
CA VAL A 299 3.64 21.50 14.79
C VAL A 299 4.20 22.19 13.54
N ILE A 300 4.15 23.53 13.46
CA ILE A 300 4.75 24.28 12.34
C ILE A 300 6.26 24.08 12.28
N TRP A 301 6.97 24.14 13.41
CA TRP A 301 8.41 23.85 13.45
C TRP A 301 8.74 22.42 13.04
N ARG A 302 7.94 21.45 13.47
CA ARG A 302 8.09 20.04 13.09
C ARG A 302 7.91 19.86 11.57
N LYS A 303 6.93 20.55 10.97
CA LYS A 303 6.74 20.57 9.52
C LYS A 303 7.93 21.18 8.77
N LEU A 304 8.47 22.30 9.27
CA LEU A 304 9.67 22.90 8.69
C LEU A 304 10.87 21.95 8.78
N TYR A 305 11.07 21.30 9.92
CA TYR A 305 12.10 20.28 10.08
C TYR A 305 11.94 19.16 9.07
N PHE A 306 10.77 18.50 9.03
CA PHE A 306 10.52 17.39 8.09
C PHE A 306 10.53 17.81 6.63
N TYR A 307 10.20 19.08 6.33
CA TYR A 307 10.33 19.59 4.97
C TYR A 307 11.78 19.51 4.50
N PHE A 308 12.75 19.99 5.31
CA PHE A 308 14.18 19.97 4.99
C PHE A 308 14.89 18.65 5.33
N ASN A 309 14.16 17.69 5.91
CA ASN A 309 14.69 16.40 6.34
C ASN A 309 14.85 15.41 5.17
N ASP A 310 15.75 14.44 5.34
CA ASP A 310 16.02 13.35 4.38
C ASP A 310 14.88 12.33 4.20
N LEU A 311 13.84 12.37 5.04
CA LEU A 311 12.70 11.46 4.96
C LEU A 311 11.85 11.76 3.73
N GLU A 312 11.71 10.79 2.83
CA GLU A 312 10.82 10.82 1.68
C GLU A 312 9.45 10.23 2.01
N GLY A 313 8.68 10.96 2.81
CA GLY A 313 7.37 10.51 3.29
C GLY A 313 6.39 10.19 2.15
N ALA A 314 5.97 8.93 2.08
CA ALA A 314 5.03 8.44 1.08
C ALA A 314 3.59 8.90 1.37
N SER A 315 2.88 9.34 0.33
CA SER A 315 1.42 9.58 0.37
C SER A 315 0.66 8.75 -0.66
N ASN A 316 1.35 8.22 -1.66
CA ASN A 316 0.77 7.44 -2.74
C ASN A 316 1.60 6.16 -2.86
N LEU A 317 2.65 6.17 -3.69
CA LEU A 317 3.65 5.11 -3.78
C LEU A 317 4.86 5.42 -2.90
N SER A 318 5.52 4.38 -2.39
CA SER A 318 6.78 4.48 -1.64
C SER A 318 7.98 4.63 -2.58
N ILE A 319 8.71 5.73 -2.45
CA ILE A 319 9.94 5.98 -3.23
C ILE A 319 11.06 5.02 -2.84
N TYR A 320 11.11 4.63 -1.57
CA TYR A 320 12.12 3.68 -1.09
C TYR A 320 12.01 2.32 -1.78
N LEU A 321 10.81 1.88 -2.14
CA LEU A 321 10.64 0.64 -2.91
C LEU A 321 11.13 0.78 -4.36
N TYR A 322 11.00 1.96 -4.98
CA TYR A 322 11.64 2.21 -6.28
C TYR A 322 13.16 2.20 -6.18
N LEU A 323 13.73 2.72 -5.09
CA LEU A 323 15.16 2.66 -4.82
C LEU A 323 15.64 1.21 -4.59
N GLU A 324 14.90 0.41 -3.83
CA GLU A 324 15.22 -1.00 -3.57
C GLU A 324 15.18 -1.88 -4.84
N ASN A 325 14.37 -1.51 -5.82
CA ASN A 325 14.14 -2.30 -7.04
C ASN A 325 14.82 -1.72 -8.29
N SER A 326 15.78 -0.80 -8.10
CA SER A 326 16.59 -0.23 -9.18
C SER A 326 18.07 -0.41 -8.88
N ASN A 327 18.85 -0.79 -9.89
CA ASN A 327 20.30 -0.89 -9.72
C ASN A 327 20.98 0.46 -9.89
N VAL A 328 20.30 1.46 -10.48
CA VAL A 328 20.92 2.75 -10.84
C VAL A 328 20.58 3.84 -9.84
N LEU A 329 19.32 3.94 -9.41
CA LEU A 329 18.85 5.03 -8.55
C LEU A 329 19.59 5.15 -7.21
N PRO A 330 20.00 4.06 -6.52
CA PRO A 330 20.74 4.17 -5.25
C PRO A 330 22.13 4.81 -5.38
N PHE A 331 22.77 4.71 -6.55
CA PHE A 331 24.09 5.31 -6.80
C PHE A 331 24.02 6.77 -7.24
N LEU A 332 22.82 7.26 -7.57
CA LEU A 332 22.56 8.68 -7.83
C LEU A 332 22.45 9.46 -6.52
N ILE A 333 22.19 10.78 -6.61
CA ILE A 333 21.97 11.60 -5.42
C ILE A 333 20.57 11.28 -4.88
N SER A 334 20.49 10.60 -3.74
CA SER A 334 19.22 10.16 -3.12
C SER A 334 18.88 10.88 -1.80
N HIS A 335 19.82 11.66 -1.26
CA HIS A 335 19.66 12.35 0.02
C HIS A 335 19.16 13.78 -0.16
N PHE A 336 17.88 14.05 0.14
CA PHE A 336 17.33 15.40 0.12
C PHE A 336 17.98 16.34 1.16
N SER A 337 18.49 15.79 2.27
CA SER A 337 19.24 16.53 3.28
C SER A 337 20.51 17.19 2.72
N LEU A 338 21.12 16.62 1.66
CA LEU A 338 22.26 17.22 0.96
C LEU A 338 21.85 18.57 0.35
N PHE A 339 20.76 18.59 -0.42
CA PHE A 339 20.26 19.81 -1.04
C PHE A 339 19.68 20.78 -0.01
N SER A 340 19.10 20.29 1.08
CA SER A 340 18.62 21.13 2.18
C SER A 340 19.76 21.84 2.90
N ALA A 341 20.80 21.11 3.32
CA ALA A 341 21.96 21.69 3.99
C ALA A 341 22.67 22.72 3.11
N LEU A 342 23.05 22.32 1.89
CA LEU A 342 23.73 23.20 0.94
C LEU A 342 22.84 24.34 0.46
N GLY A 343 21.54 24.09 0.29
CA GLY A 343 20.57 25.10 -0.17
C GLY A 343 20.34 26.18 0.89
N ILE A 344 20.18 25.83 2.16
CA ILE A 344 20.07 26.80 3.26
C ILE A 344 21.35 27.64 3.36
N MET A 345 22.52 26.99 3.29
CA MET A 345 23.80 27.70 3.24
C MET A 345 23.90 28.62 2.00
N GLY A 346 23.42 28.17 0.85
CA GLY A 346 23.38 28.93 -0.39
C GLY A 346 22.49 30.17 -0.30
N VAL A 347 21.33 30.06 0.33
CA VAL A 347 20.45 31.21 0.62
C VAL A 347 21.20 32.21 1.52
N ALA A 348 21.80 31.73 2.61
CA ALA A 348 22.55 32.60 3.52
C ALA A 348 23.71 33.31 2.81
N LEU A 349 24.52 32.58 2.03
CA LEU A 349 25.63 33.13 1.28
C LEU A 349 25.19 34.09 0.19
N ALA A 350 24.06 33.83 -0.50
CA ALA A 350 23.54 34.72 -1.52
C ALA A 350 23.04 36.03 -0.90
N VAL A 351 22.46 36.00 0.30
CA VAL A 351 22.08 37.20 1.07
C VAL A 351 23.33 37.96 1.52
N LEU A 352 24.32 37.27 2.09
CA LEU A 352 25.57 37.88 2.57
C LEU A 352 26.36 38.53 1.42
N ASN A 353 26.42 37.88 0.27
CA ASN A 353 27.06 38.41 -0.94
C ASN A 353 26.19 39.42 -1.70
N ARG A 354 24.98 39.72 -1.21
CA ARG A 354 24.03 40.68 -1.79
C ARG A 354 23.65 40.37 -3.24
N GLU A 355 23.51 39.09 -3.56
CA GLU A 355 23.13 38.62 -4.89
C GLU A 355 21.72 39.11 -5.26
N LYS A 356 21.56 39.63 -6.48
CA LYS A 356 20.31 40.23 -6.96
C LYS A 356 19.33 39.19 -7.52
N VAL A 357 19.06 38.15 -6.75
CA VAL A 357 18.26 36.97 -7.15
C VAL A 357 16.87 36.91 -6.48
N PHE A 358 16.20 38.06 -6.37
CA PHE A 358 14.89 38.19 -5.71
C PHE A 358 13.87 37.12 -6.14
N LEU A 359 13.74 36.89 -7.45
CA LEU A 359 12.76 35.92 -7.96
C LEU A 359 13.04 34.49 -7.46
N LEU A 360 14.32 34.12 -7.31
CA LEU A 360 14.73 32.81 -6.81
C LEU A 360 14.33 32.64 -5.34
N TYR A 361 14.57 33.66 -4.50
CA TYR A 361 14.08 33.65 -3.11
C TYR A 361 12.55 33.53 -3.06
N ALA A 362 11.84 34.29 -3.89
CA ALA A 362 10.39 34.30 -3.90
C ALA A 362 9.80 32.94 -4.30
N PHE A 363 10.29 32.32 -5.39
CA PHE A 363 9.84 31.00 -5.82
C PHE A 363 10.12 29.94 -4.76
N LEU A 364 11.35 29.90 -4.21
CA LEU A 364 11.69 28.95 -3.15
C LEU A 364 10.77 29.14 -1.94
N LEU A 365 10.65 30.37 -1.43
CA LEU A 365 9.83 30.68 -0.26
C LEU A 365 8.35 30.32 -0.49
N SER A 366 7.76 30.73 -1.60
CA SER A 366 6.37 30.44 -1.93
C SER A 366 6.11 28.94 -2.00
N LEU A 367 7.01 28.17 -2.62
CA LEU A 367 6.83 26.73 -2.76
C LEU A 367 7.08 25.97 -1.45
N VAL A 368 8.05 26.37 -0.64
CA VAL A 368 8.24 25.85 0.73
C VAL A 368 6.99 26.10 1.57
N LEU A 369 6.49 27.35 1.59
CA LEU A 369 5.26 27.70 2.30
C LEU A 369 4.06 26.91 1.79
N SER A 370 3.98 26.66 0.48
CA SER A 370 2.89 25.88 -0.14
C SER A 370 2.79 24.44 0.37
N VAL A 371 3.87 23.89 0.95
CA VAL A 371 3.90 22.57 1.58
C VAL A 371 3.68 22.69 3.09
N VAL A 372 4.41 23.59 3.75
CA VAL A 372 4.36 23.76 5.21
C VAL A 372 2.97 24.19 5.70
N ILE A 373 2.23 24.98 4.93
CA ILE A 373 0.85 25.38 5.25
C ILE A 373 -0.11 24.17 5.28
N PHE A 374 0.18 23.12 4.51
CA PHE A 374 -0.63 21.91 4.42
C PHE A 374 0.06 20.77 5.19
N HIS A 375 0.33 19.65 4.53
CA HIS A 375 1.06 18.50 5.06
C HIS A 375 2.34 18.25 4.26
N VAL A 376 3.32 17.62 4.91
CA VAL A 376 4.67 17.41 4.36
C VAL A 376 4.78 15.97 3.85
N VAL A 377 4.81 15.83 2.53
CA VAL A 377 5.01 14.55 1.82
C VAL A 377 5.96 14.77 0.65
N SER A 378 6.67 13.72 0.24
CA SER A 378 7.75 13.82 -0.75
C SER A 378 7.31 14.53 -2.03
N ARG A 379 6.26 14.03 -2.71
CA ARG A 379 5.71 14.60 -3.95
C ARG A 379 5.33 16.08 -3.90
N PHE A 380 5.16 16.66 -2.72
CA PHE A 380 4.84 18.09 -2.57
C PHE A 380 6.09 18.95 -2.51
N ARG A 381 7.23 18.38 -2.08
CA ARG A 381 8.54 19.04 -2.06
C ARG A 381 9.20 19.08 -3.44
N VAL A 382 8.93 18.08 -4.28
CA VAL A 382 9.54 17.92 -5.61
C VAL A 382 9.55 19.24 -6.42
N PRO A 383 8.43 20.00 -6.56
CA PRO A 383 8.44 21.24 -7.33
C PRO A 383 9.34 22.36 -6.81
N SER A 384 9.63 22.38 -5.50
CA SER A 384 10.56 23.35 -4.90
C SER A 384 12.04 22.94 -5.03
N THR A 385 12.31 21.66 -5.23
CA THR A 385 13.67 21.10 -5.27
C THR A 385 14.61 21.79 -6.27
N PRO A 386 14.19 22.14 -7.50
CA PRO A 386 15.08 22.82 -8.45
C PRO A 386 15.63 24.15 -7.89
N PHE A 387 14.80 24.93 -7.23
CA PHE A 387 15.21 26.22 -6.68
C PHE A 387 16.16 26.06 -5.49
N LEU A 388 15.97 25.00 -4.69
CA LEU A 388 16.88 24.62 -3.62
C LEU A 388 18.23 24.12 -4.18
N ILE A 389 18.20 23.33 -5.26
CA ILE A 389 19.39 22.87 -5.99
C ILE A 389 20.19 24.06 -6.54
N LEU A 390 19.54 25.11 -7.06
CA LEU A 390 20.24 26.33 -7.52
C LEU A 390 21.03 27.01 -6.39
N PHE A 391 20.44 27.13 -5.19
CA PHE A 391 21.17 27.65 -4.04
C PHE A 391 22.26 26.70 -3.56
N ALA A 392 22.02 25.39 -3.55
CA ALA A 392 23.04 24.40 -3.21
C ALA A 392 24.25 24.48 -4.17
N ALA A 393 23.98 24.57 -5.48
CA ALA A 393 25.00 24.76 -6.51
C ALA A 393 25.79 26.06 -6.29
N TYR A 394 25.11 27.16 -5.93
CA TYR A 394 25.76 28.42 -5.59
C TYR A 394 26.65 28.31 -4.35
N ALA A 395 26.20 27.61 -3.29
CA ALA A 395 26.99 27.38 -2.07
C ALA A 395 28.28 26.61 -2.37
N VAL A 396 28.18 25.54 -3.15
CA VAL A 396 29.34 24.75 -3.60
C VAL A 396 30.25 25.59 -4.51
N GLY A 397 29.68 26.40 -5.40
CA GLY A 397 30.43 27.35 -6.23
C GLY A 397 31.27 28.34 -5.41
N CYS A 398 30.71 28.87 -4.32
CA CYS A 398 31.44 29.71 -3.36
C CYS A 398 32.58 28.93 -2.66
N ALA A 399 32.31 27.70 -2.18
CA ALA A 399 33.32 26.86 -1.56
C ALA A 399 34.51 26.55 -2.50
N ILE A 400 34.22 26.27 -3.78
CA ILE A 400 35.25 26.06 -4.82
C ILE A 400 36.07 27.34 -5.04
N LYS A 401 35.44 28.53 -5.04
CA LYS A 401 36.16 29.81 -5.15
C LYS A 401 37.10 30.03 -3.96
N TRP A 402 36.66 29.74 -2.73
CA TRP A 402 37.52 29.81 -1.55
C TRP A 402 38.68 28.81 -1.61
N TRP A 403 38.44 27.60 -2.10
CA TRP A 403 39.50 26.61 -2.32
C TRP A 403 40.56 27.11 -3.29
N GLN A 404 40.15 27.65 -4.43
CA GLN A 404 41.05 28.22 -5.43
C GLN A 404 41.86 29.41 -4.89
N ARG A 405 41.26 30.19 -3.97
CA ARG A 405 41.90 31.33 -3.30
C ARG A 405 42.69 30.97 -2.04
N ARG A 406 42.73 29.68 -1.67
CA ARG A 406 43.38 29.16 -0.45
C ARG A 406 42.80 29.76 0.85
N GLU A 407 41.52 30.12 0.85
CA GLU A 407 40.80 30.65 2.02
C GLU A 407 40.29 29.50 2.92
N TYR A 408 41.22 28.76 3.54
CA TYR A 408 40.91 27.53 4.29
C TYR A 408 39.99 27.75 5.51
N ARG A 409 40.01 28.95 6.11
CA ARG A 409 39.12 29.28 7.24
C ARG A 409 37.65 29.25 6.83
N SER A 410 37.30 29.90 5.72
CA SER A 410 35.94 29.93 5.19
C SER A 410 35.47 28.53 4.80
N LEU A 411 36.35 27.73 4.19
CA LEU A 411 36.11 26.32 3.89
C LEU A 411 35.86 25.46 5.12
N THR A 412 36.64 25.65 6.18
CA THR A 412 36.47 24.89 7.43
C THR A 412 35.12 25.20 8.07
N VAL A 413 34.75 26.49 8.16
CA VAL A 413 33.45 26.91 8.68
C VAL A 413 32.32 26.35 7.81
N PHE A 414 32.45 26.43 6.49
CA PHE A 414 31.50 25.84 5.55
C PHE A 414 31.33 24.34 5.78
N ALA A 415 32.43 23.59 5.87
CA ALA A 415 32.41 22.15 6.08
C ALA A 415 31.77 21.78 7.43
N VAL A 416 32.08 22.49 8.51
CA VAL A 416 31.50 22.24 9.83
C VAL A 416 29.99 22.51 9.83
N ILE A 417 29.55 23.64 9.27
CA ILE A 417 28.12 23.97 9.17
C ILE A 417 27.40 22.95 8.28
N PHE A 418 28.01 22.58 7.15
CA PHE A 418 27.47 21.56 6.26
C PHE A 418 27.29 20.23 6.98
N LEU A 419 28.32 19.73 7.69
CA LEU A 419 28.24 18.47 8.42
C LEU A 419 27.18 18.53 9.54
N ALA A 420 27.10 19.65 10.27
CA ALA A 420 26.09 19.84 11.31
C ALA A 420 24.66 19.83 10.74
N LEU A 421 24.41 20.55 9.64
CA LEU A 421 23.11 20.57 8.98
C LEU A 421 22.78 19.22 8.33
N PHE A 422 23.72 18.63 7.60
CA PHE A 422 23.53 17.35 6.92
C PHE A 422 23.21 16.24 7.90
N TYR A 423 23.90 16.18 9.04
CA TYR A 423 23.59 15.20 10.10
C TYR A 423 22.28 15.53 10.82
N GLY A 424 22.05 16.80 11.18
CA GLY A 424 20.85 17.22 11.90
C GLY A 424 19.55 17.06 11.08
N LEU A 425 19.64 17.11 9.76
CA LEU A 425 18.52 16.93 8.83
C LEU A 425 18.35 15.48 8.34
N ARG A 426 19.06 14.50 8.92
CA ARG A 426 18.77 13.09 8.65
C ARG A 426 17.42 12.67 9.24
N ALA A 427 16.76 11.74 8.57
CA ALA A 427 15.53 11.14 9.09
C ALA A 427 15.79 10.51 10.47
N PRO A 428 14.94 10.76 11.48
CA PRO A 428 14.99 10.06 12.76
C PRO A 428 14.91 8.54 12.54
N GLU A 429 15.64 7.76 13.34
CA GLU A 429 15.68 6.29 13.21
C GLU A 429 14.31 5.65 13.46
N ASP A 430 13.49 6.25 14.33
CA ASP A 430 12.17 5.74 14.70
C ASP A 430 11.08 5.91 13.61
N PHE A 431 11.39 6.58 12.50
CA PHE A 431 10.40 6.88 11.46
C PHE A 431 10.32 5.78 10.39
N THR A 432 9.11 5.27 10.15
CA THR A 432 8.88 4.22 9.16
C THR A 432 9.07 4.75 7.73
N LYS A 433 10.11 4.28 7.03
CA LYS A 433 10.41 4.68 5.64
C LYS A 433 9.44 4.04 4.63
N VAL A 434 9.17 2.75 4.78
CA VAL A 434 8.24 1.98 3.93
C VAL A 434 7.06 1.53 4.77
N ARG A 435 5.83 1.94 4.40
CA ARG A 435 4.64 1.56 5.16
C ARG A 435 4.28 0.10 4.84
N TYR A 436 3.65 -0.60 5.77
CA TYR A 436 3.20 -1.97 5.53
C TYR A 436 2.33 -2.07 4.25
N VAL A 437 1.43 -1.10 4.03
CA VAL A 437 0.55 -1.01 2.85
C VAL A 437 1.36 -0.95 1.55
N ASP A 438 2.54 -0.32 1.56
CA ASP A 438 3.38 -0.24 0.37
C ASP A 438 3.88 -1.64 -0.03
N TYR A 439 4.33 -2.46 0.93
CA TYR A 439 4.68 -3.86 0.67
C TYR A 439 3.47 -4.70 0.22
N CYS A 440 2.30 -4.50 0.84
CA CYS A 440 1.10 -5.26 0.46
C CYS A 440 0.69 -4.95 -0.99
N ASN A 441 0.80 -3.68 -1.41
CA ASN A 441 0.54 -3.27 -2.78
C ASN A 441 1.54 -3.86 -3.78
N TRP A 442 2.82 -3.92 -3.44
CA TRP A 442 3.82 -4.60 -4.29
C TRP A 442 3.51 -6.08 -4.45
N SER A 443 3.16 -6.77 -3.36
CA SER A 443 2.71 -8.16 -3.42
C SER A 443 1.51 -8.34 -4.37
N LEU A 444 0.52 -7.47 -4.27
CA LEU A 444 -0.66 -7.49 -5.13
C LEU A 444 -0.32 -7.26 -6.61
N THR A 445 0.64 -6.37 -6.91
CA THR A 445 0.99 -6.06 -8.31
C THR A 445 1.53 -7.28 -9.07
N TYR A 446 2.29 -8.15 -8.39
CA TYR A 446 2.77 -9.43 -8.92
C TYR A 446 1.67 -10.50 -9.08
N LEU A 447 0.44 -10.25 -8.63
CA LEU A 447 -0.69 -11.16 -8.81
C LEU A 447 -1.76 -10.63 -9.76
N THR A 448 -1.64 -9.38 -10.23
CA THR A 448 -2.74 -8.68 -10.93
C THR A 448 -2.78 -9.01 -12.43
N GLU A 449 -1.65 -8.93 -13.12
CA GLU A 449 -1.57 -9.10 -14.58
C GLU A 449 -0.70 -10.30 -14.96
N GLU A 450 -1.07 -11.02 -16.03
CA GLU A 450 -0.35 -12.24 -16.49
C GLU A 450 1.13 -12.00 -16.71
N LYS A 451 1.49 -10.88 -17.34
CA LYS A 451 2.88 -10.56 -17.68
C LYS A 451 3.77 -10.32 -16.45
N TRP A 452 3.17 -9.87 -15.35
CA TRP A 452 3.86 -9.59 -14.09
C TRP A 452 3.70 -10.73 -13.09
N PHE A 453 3.03 -11.81 -13.50
CA PHE A 453 2.60 -12.81 -12.55
C PHE A 453 3.78 -13.59 -11.99
N ASP A 454 4.12 -13.31 -10.73
CA ASP A 454 5.22 -13.96 -10.03
C ASP A 454 4.83 -14.21 -8.58
N VAL A 455 4.50 -15.47 -8.29
CA VAL A 455 4.02 -15.86 -6.95
C VAL A 455 5.15 -15.82 -5.92
N GLU A 456 6.39 -16.02 -6.36
CA GLU A 456 7.57 -15.99 -5.49
C GLU A 456 7.88 -14.56 -5.03
N GLU A 457 7.82 -13.59 -5.94
CA GLU A 457 7.93 -12.17 -5.58
C GLU A 457 6.71 -11.70 -4.78
N ALA A 458 5.50 -12.13 -5.16
CA ALA A 458 4.30 -11.83 -4.40
C ALA A 458 4.39 -12.30 -2.93
N GLU A 459 4.92 -13.50 -2.68
CA GLU A 459 5.18 -14.02 -1.33
C GLU A 459 6.19 -13.15 -0.58
N THR A 460 7.31 -12.81 -1.23
CA THR A 460 8.39 -12.02 -0.64
C THR A 460 7.86 -10.69 -0.10
N TYR A 461 7.07 -9.98 -0.90
CA TYR A 461 6.44 -8.73 -0.49
C TYR A 461 5.30 -8.92 0.52
N ALA A 462 4.55 -10.02 0.45
CA ALA A 462 3.52 -10.33 1.43
C ALA A 462 4.10 -10.60 2.83
N ILE A 463 5.25 -11.27 2.92
CA ILE A 463 5.97 -11.47 4.18
C ILE A 463 6.41 -10.12 4.75
N LYS A 464 7.06 -9.26 3.96
CA LYS A 464 7.45 -7.90 4.38
C LYS A 464 6.24 -7.05 4.83
N CYS A 465 5.10 -7.17 4.15
CA CYS A 465 3.84 -6.52 4.52
C CYS A 465 3.37 -6.97 5.91
N VAL A 466 3.40 -8.26 6.20
CA VAL A 466 3.03 -8.80 7.52
C VAL A 466 4.02 -8.36 8.60
N GLU A 467 5.33 -8.43 8.33
CA GLU A 467 6.40 -8.04 9.26
C GLU A 467 6.31 -6.55 9.62
N ALA A 468 6.20 -5.66 8.62
CA ALA A 468 6.07 -4.23 8.86
C ALA A 468 4.79 -3.87 9.64
N LYS A 469 3.71 -4.65 9.50
CA LYS A 469 2.47 -4.44 10.28
C LYS A 469 2.62 -4.89 11.73
N ARG A 470 3.41 -5.95 12.00
CA ARG A 470 3.68 -6.44 13.37
C ARG A 470 4.40 -5.40 14.23
N GLU A 471 5.29 -4.60 13.64
CA GLU A 471 6.00 -3.52 14.34
C GLU A 471 5.04 -2.43 14.85
N ILE A 472 3.95 -2.18 14.12
CA ILE A 472 2.98 -1.14 14.46
C ILE A 472 1.97 -1.63 15.50
N SER A 473 1.53 -2.89 15.42
CA SER A 473 0.50 -3.44 16.29
C SER A 473 0.67 -4.94 16.51
N SER A 474 0.96 -5.35 17.75
CA SER A 474 0.99 -6.77 18.12
C SER A 474 -0.42 -7.38 18.32
N ASP A 475 -1.43 -6.53 18.50
CA ASP A 475 -2.76 -6.95 18.99
C ASP A 475 -3.85 -6.90 17.90
N LEU A 476 -3.72 -6.03 16.89
CA LEU A 476 -4.64 -5.99 15.75
C LEU A 476 -4.39 -7.18 14.85
N GLY A 477 -5.45 -7.95 14.57
CA GLY A 477 -5.43 -9.08 13.65
C GLY A 477 -4.78 -8.67 12.33
N VAL A 478 -3.63 -9.25 12.05
CA VAL A 478 -2.92 -9.04 10.79
C VAL A 478 -3.86 -9.46 9.66
N THR A 479 -3.92 -8.65 8.59
CA THR A 479 -4.53 -9.03 7.31
C THR A 479 -3.66 -10.11 6.68
N LYS A 480 -3.79 -11.32 7.23
CA LYS A 480 -3.15 -12.57 6.82
C LYS A 480 -3.75 -13.11 5.53
N GLU A 481 -4.83 -12.48 5.04
CA GLU A 481 -5.59 -12.87 3.86
C GLU A 481 -4.76 -12.85 2.58
N GLY A 482 -3.88 -11.86 2.38
CA GLY A 482 -3.01 -11.79 1.19
C GLY A 482 -2.03 -12.96 1.11
N LEU A 483 -1.24 -13.17 2.16
CA LEU A 483 -0.27 -14.27 2.22
C LEU A 483 -0.96 -15.65 2.25
N ALA A 484 -2.08 -15.78 2.97
CA ALA A 484 -2.88 -17.01 2.95
C ALA A 484 -3.43 -17.29 1.55
N SER A 485 -3.86 -16.28 0.80
CA SER A 485 -4.33 -16.44 -0.58
C SER A 485 -3.22 -16.90 -1.51
N ILE A 486 -1.99 -16.40 -1.33
CA ILE A 486 -0.80 -16.88 -2.06
C ILE A 486 -0.56 -18.36 -1.78
N TYR A 487 -0.64 -18.80 -0.52
CA TYR A 487 -0.44 -20.21 -0.18
C TYR A 487 -1.60 -21.11 -0.62
N LYS A 488 -2.84 -20.60 -0.64
CA LYS A 488 -3.98 -21.30 -1.26
C LYS A 488 -3.77 -21.50 -2.74
N LEU A 489 -3.31 -20.48 -3.45
CA LEU A 489 -3.01 -20.58 -4.86
C LEU A 489 -1.90 -21.61 -5.12
N TYR A 490 -0.76 -21.44 -4.46
CA TYR A 490 0.41 -22.30 -4.67
C TYR A 490 0.15 -23.74 -4.24
N GLY A 491 -0.49 -23.94 -3.09
CA GLY A 491 -0.83 -25.28 -2.63
C GLY A 491 -1.89 -25.96 -3.49
N SER A 492 -2.86 -25.23 -4.07
CA SER A 492 -3.78 -25.80 -5.07
C SER A 492 -3.04 -26.31 -6.30
N TYR A 493 -2.05 -25.55 -6.76
CA TYR A 493 -1.18 -25.97 -7.86
C TYR A 493 -0.41 -27.25 -7.50
N LEU A 494 0.23 -27.30 -6.32
CA LEU A 494 0.98 -28.48 -5.87
C LEU A 494 0.09 -29.73 -5.69
N ILE A 495 -1.14 -29.57 -5.17
CA ILE A 495 -2.11 -30.67 -5.02
C ILE A 495 -2.44 -31.27 -6.39
N ARG A 496 -2.68 -30.43 -7.40
CA ARG A 496 -2.94 -30.89 -8.79
C ARG A 496 -1.76 -31.67 -9.37
N GLN A 497 -0.54 -31.24 -9.04
CA GLN A 497 0.70 -31.92 -9.44
C GLN A 497 1.02 -33.17 -8.61
N LYS A 498 0.22 -33.48 -7.58
CA LYS A 498 0.50 -34.54 -6.59
C LYS A 498 1.87 -34.39 -5.92
N ASP A 499 2.30 -33.14 -5.71
CA ASP A 499 3.56 -32.83 -5.03
C ASP A 499 3.36 -32.91 -3.49
N GLU A 500 4.30 -33.54 -2.79
CA GLU A 500 4.27 -33.68 -1.33
C GLU A 500 4.48 -32.36 -0.58
N ARG A 501 5.14 -31.38 -1.21
CA ARG A 501 5.34 -30.04 -0.64
C ARG A 501 4.02 -29.32 -0.33
N ALA A 502 2.92 -29.70 -0.99
CA ALA A 502 1.59 -29.17 -0.71
C ALA A 502 1.22 -29.27 0.77
N GLY A 503 1.57 -30.39 1.42
CA GLY A 503 1.28 -30.60 2.83
C GLY A 503 1.97 -29.56 3.72
N ASN A 504 3.25 -29.32 3.48
CA ASN A 504 4.04 -28.33 4.24
C ASN A 504 3.53 -26.90 4.02
N VAL A 505 3.23 -26.53 2.77
CA VAL A 505 2.69 -25.20 2.43
C VAL A 505 1.34 -24.97 3.14
N MET A 506 0.46 -25.97 3.15
CA MET A 506 -0.83 -25.88 3.86
C MET A 506 -0.66 -25.77 5.37
N GLN A 507 0.25 -26.55 5.96
CA GLN A 507 0.52 -26.47 7.40
C GLN A 507 1.04 -25.09 7.81
N ASN A 508 1.92 -24.49 6.99
CA ASN A 508 2.37 -23.12 7.20
C ASN A 508 1.26 -22.09 6.94
N ALA A 509 0.33 -22.36 6.03
CA ALA A 509 -0.84 -21.50 5.84
C ALA A 509 -1.76 -21.48 7.07
N PHE A 510 -1.88 -22.58 7.81
CA PHE A 510 -2.70 -22.61 9.03
C PHE A 510 -2.17 -21.68 10.13
N SER A 511 -0.84 -21.54 10.28
CA SER A 511 -0.25 -20.59 11.25
C SER A 511 -0.50 -19.12 10.84
N ILE A 512 -0.58 -18.89 9.52
CA ILE A 512 -0.94 -17.60 8.95
C ILE A 512 -2.42 -17.32 9.15
N ASN A 513 -3.37 -18.16 8.77
CA ASN A 513 -4.79 -17.89 9.03
C ASN A 513 -5.50 -19.10 9.66
N PRO A 514 -5.45 -19.24 11.00
CA PRO A 514 -6.06 -20.39 11.69
C PRO A 514 -7.56 -20.54 11.47
N PHE A 515 -8.25 -19.44 11.14
CA PHE A 515 -9.71 -19.40 11.00
C PHE A 515 -10.17 -19.43 9.54
N ASP A 516 -9.27 -19.71 8.58
CA ASP A 516 -9.65 -19.90 7.17
C ASP A 516 -10.10 -21.36 6.94
N SER A 517 -11.42 -21.56 6.88
CA SER A 517 -12.05 -22.86 6.56
C SER A 517 -11.50 -23.49 5.29
N GLU A 518 -11.19 -22.68 4.27
CA GLU A 518 -10.78 -23.16 2.96
C GLU A 518 -9.42 -23.88 3.02
N LEU A 519 -8.50 -23.41 3.85
CA LEU A 519 -7.18 -24.03 4.02
C LEU A 519 -7.29 -25.49 4.48
N TYR A 520 -8.13 -25.74 5.48
CA TYR A 520 -8.32 -27.10 6.01
C TYR A 520 -9.04 -28.01 5.03
N ARG A 521 -10.00 -27.47 4.26
CA ARG A 521 -10.65 -28.20 3.17
C ARG A 521 -9.65 -28.60 2.09
N MET A 522 -8.78 -27.70 1.66
CA MET A 522 -7.74 -28.02 0.70
C MET A 522 -6.75 -29.07 1.23
N TYR A 523 -6.41 -29.00 2.51
CA TYR A 523 -5.57 -30.03 3.13
C TYR A 523 -6.27 -31.37 3.26
N SER A 524 -7.60 -31.39 3.46
CA SER A 524 -8.41 -32.60 3.34
C SER A 524 -8.30 -33.21 1.95
N ASP A 525 -8.46 -32.40 0.89
CA ASP A 525 -8.31 -32.87 -0.50
C ASP A 525 -6.89 -33.44 -0.76
N PHE A 526 -5.85 -32.78 -0.23
CA PHE A 526 -4.48 -33.31 -0.24
C PHE A 526 -4.41 -34.69 0.42
N LEU A 527 -4.96 -34.87 1.62
CA LEU A 527 -4.94 -36.16 2.33
C LEU A 527 -5.72 -37.27 1.60
N VAL A 528 -6.85 -36.95 0.98
CA VAL A 528 -7.63 -37.90 0.16
C VAL A 528 -6.78 -38.45 -0.98
N THR A 529 -6.02 -37.61 -1.67
CA THR A 529 -5.13 -38.08 -2.76
C THR A 529 -4.00 -39.01 -2.30
N ARG A 530 -3.75 -39.10 -0.98
CA ARG A 530 -2.77 -39.98 -0.34
C ARG A 530 -3.42 -41.16 0.40
N ASN A 531 -4.70 -41.43 0.17
CA ASN A 531 -5.48 -42.47 0.84
C ASN A 531 -5.56 -42.33 2.38
N LYS A 532 -5.36 -41.13 2.92
CA LYS A 532 -5.49 -40.83 4.36
C LYS A 532 -6.89 -40.32 4.68
N VAL A 533 -7.89 -41.15 4.43
CA VAL A 533 -9.32 -40.77 4.48
C VAL A 533 -9.75 -40.31 5.88
N ASP A 534 -9.36 -41.02 6.94
CA ASP A 534 -9.77 -40.68 8.31
C ASP A 534 -9.21 -39.32 8.75
N SER A 535 -7.96 -39.03 8.40
CA SER A 535 -7.37 -37.72 8.60
C SER A 535 -8.07 -36.65 7.74
N ALA A 536 -8.43 -36.96 6.49
CA ALA A 536 -9.14 -36.03 5.62
C ALA A 536 -10.51 -35.63 6.19
N VAL A 537 -11.26 -36.60 6.71
CA VAL A 537 -12.53 -36.41 7.43
C VAL A 537 -12.33 -35.47 8.62
N ARG A 538 -11.30 -35.73 9.45
CA ARG A 538 -10.95 -34.88 10.59
C ARG A 538 -10.72 -33.42 10.19
N TYR A 539 -9.99 -33.19 9.11
CA TYR A 539 -9.72 -31.84 8.62
C TYR A 539 -10.95 -31.13 8.02
N LEU A 540 -11.97 -31.86 7.56
CA LEU A 540 -13.27 -31.25 7.21
C LEU A 540 -14.07 -30.83 8.44
N HIS A 541 -13.98 -31.58 9.54
CA HIS A 541 -14.53 -31.15 10.83
C HIS A 541 -13.84 -29.87 11.31
N ILE A 542 -12.50 -29.83 11.29
CA ILE A 542 -11.71 -28.65 11.65
C ILE A 542 -12.07 -27.46 10.73
N SER A 543 -12.23 -27.70 9.42
CA SER A 543 -12.64 -26.70 8.44
C SER A 543 -13.99 -26.04 8.81
N ARG A 544 -14.99 -26.85 9.15
CA ARG A 544 -16.29 -26.36 9.66
C ARG A 544 -16.12 -25.53 10.94
N MET A 545 -15.31 -26.01 11.89
CA MET A 545 -15.07 -25.29 13.15
C MET A 545 -14.37 -23.94 12.94
N ALA A 546 -13.51 -23.84 11.93
CA ALA A 546 -12.81 -22.60 11.59
C ALA A 546 -13.79 -21.53 11.09
N ASN A 547 -14.86 -21.91 10.37
CA ASN A 547 -15.95 -21.02 9.97
C ASN A 547 -17.31 -21.73 9.95
N LYS A 548 -18.10 -21.51 11.01
CA LYS A 548 -19.44 -22.12 11.16
C LYS A 548 -20.42 -21.78 10.05
N ASN A 549 -20.23 -20.65 9.36
CA ASN A 549 -21.10 -20.20 8.29
C ASN A 549 -20.78 -20.86 6.93
N ASP A 550 -19.68 -21.60 6.84
CA ASP A 550 -19.29 -22.32 5.64
C ASP A 550 -19.94 -23.71 5.61
N ALA A 551 -20.93 -23.88 4.72
CA ALA A 551 -21.61 -25.16 4.54
C ALA A 551 -20.84 -26.14 3.63
N VAL A 552 -19.76 -25.69 2.97
CA VAL A 552 -19.03 -26.51 1.99
C VAL A 552 -18.29 -27.70 2.63
N PRO A 553 -17.61 -27.56 3.79
CA PRO A 553 -16.93 -28.68 4.44
C PRO A 553 -17.87 -29.85 4.75
N LEU A 554 -19.11 -29.53 5.15
CA LEU A 554 -20.14 -30.52 5.41
C LEU A 554 -20.60 -31.27 4.15
N LYS A 555 -20.70 -30.58 3.01
CA LYS A 555 -20.99 -31.22 1.72
C LYS A 555 -19.87 -32.17 1.32
N ASN A 556 -18.61 -31.75 1.47
CA ASN A 556 -17.44 -32.59 1.23
C ASN A 556 -17.41 -33.80 2.19
N LEU A 557 -17.82 -33.61 3.43
CA LEU A 557 -17.88 -34.67 4.45
C LEU A 557 -18.90 -35.75 4.06
N ILE A 558 -20.12 -35.34 3.68
CA ILE A 558 -21.14 -36.27 3.17
C ILE A 558 -20.61 -37.04 1.96
N GLN A 559 -20.00 -36.36 0.99
CA GLN A 559 -19.45 -37.01 -0.20
C GLN A 559 -18.41 -38.08 0.16
N LEU A 560 -17.51 -37.80 1.10
CA LEU A 560 -16.53 -38.78 1.57
C LEU A 560 -17.17 -39.94 2.33
N TYR A 561 -18.17 -39.69 3.17
CA TYR A 561 -18.88 -40.74 3.90
C TYR A 561 -19.63 -41.70 2.97
N TYR A 562 -20.27 -41.20 1.92
CA TYR A 562 -20.95 -42.05 0.94
C TYR A 562 -19.96 -42.78 0.03
N LYS A 563 -18.90 -42.09 -0.43
CA LYS A 563 -17.89 -42.70 -1.32
C LYS A 563 -17.13 -43.85 -0.66
N ASN A 564 -16.92 -43.79 0.65
CA ASN A 564 -16.20 -44.81 1.41
C ASN A 564 -17.12 -45.77 2.17
N GLU A 565 -18.42 -45.79 1.87
CA GLU A 565 -19.41 -46.65 2.54
C GLU A 565 -19.32 -46.56 4.08
N SER A 566 -19.12 -45.35 4.59
CA SER A 566 -19.00 -45.10 6.03
C SER A 566 -20.28 -45.47 6.77
N ASP A 567 -20.14 -45.70 8.07
CA ASP A 567 -21.20 -46.24 8.90
C ASP A 567 -22.53 -45.42 8.81
N PRO A 568 -23.70 -46.07 8.74
CA PRO A 568 -25.00 -45.41 8.62
C PRO A 568 -25.25 -44.31 9.66
N GLY A 569 -24.74 -44.51 10.89
CA GLY A 569 -24.81 -43.52 11.96
C GLY A 569 -24.09 -42.21 11.59
N ARG A 570 -22.88 -42.29 11.03
CA ARG A 570 -22.07 -41.11 10.64
C ARG A 570 -22.71 -40.39 9.45
N GLN A 571 -23.25 -41.14 8.49
CA GLN A 571 -24.01 -40.57 7.37
C GLN A 571 -25.22 -39.78 7.86
N LEU A 572 -26.00 -40.36 8.79
CA LEU A 572 -27.16 -39.70 9.39
C LEU A 572 -26.77 -38.42 10.14
N THR A 573 -25.72 -38.46 10.96
CA THR A 573 -25.26 -37.29 11.72
C THR A 573 -24.82 -36.16 10.78
N ALA A 574 -24.08 -36.46 9.71
CA ALA A 574 -23.67 -35.45 8.73
C ALA A 574 -24.89 -34.82 8.02
N LEU A 575 -25.87 -35.62 7.61
CA LEU A 575 -27.09 -35.12 6.96
C LEU A 575 -27.91 -34.22 7.90
N LYS A 576 -28.05 -34.62 9.17
CA LYS A 576 -28.72 -33.79 10.19
C LYS A 576 -28.01 -32.47 10.42
N ALA A 577 -26.67 -32.45 10.35
CA ALA A 577 -25.89 -31.22 10.48
C ALA A 577 -26.00 -30.29 9.26
N VAL A 578 -26.20 -30.84 8.05
CA VAL A 578 -26.34 -30.04 6.80
C VAL A 578 -27.72 -29.44 6.64
N LEU A 579 -28.77 -30.14 7.09
CA LEU A 579 -30.15 -29.73 6.85
C LEU A 579 -30.47 -28.29 7.30
N PRO A 580 -30.02 -27.79 8.47
CA PRO A 580 -30.29 -26.41 8.91
C PRO A 580 -29.58 -25.33 8.08
N VAL A 581 -28.48 -25.67 7.38
CA VAL A 581 -27.65 -24.72 6.63
C VAL A 581 -27.86 -24.79 5.12
N GLU A 582 -28.58 -25.79 4.61
CA GLU A 582 -28.90 -25.92 3.19
C GLU A 582 -29.98 -24.91 2.77
N ARG A 583 -29.68 -24.14 1.72
CA ARG A 583 -30.54 -23.06 1.22
C ARG A 583 -31.38 -23.48 0.02
N ASP A 584 -30.98 -24.54 -0.70
CA ASP A 584 -31.75 -25.07 -1.82
C ASP A 584 -32.89 -25.97 -1.29
N PRO A 585 -34.17 -25.61 -1.52
CA PRO A 585 -35.31 -26.36 -0.99
C PRO A 585 -35.42 -27.77 -1.59
N ASN A 586 -34.98 -27.99 -2.84
CA ASN A 586 -35.02 -29.30 -3.47
C ASN A 586 -33.96 -30.23 -2.86
N ILE A 587 -32.76 -29.70 -2.60
CA ILE A 587 -31.70 -30.45 -1.94
C ILE A 587 -32.09 -30.74 -0.49
N ALA A 588 -32.63 -29.75 0.22
CA ALA A 588 -33.10 -29.92 1.60
C ALA A 588 -34.19 -31.00 1.71
N GLN A 589 -35.10 -31.08 0.74
CA GLN A 589 -36.12 -32.13 0.69
C GLN A 589 -35.50 -33.52 0.49
N LYS A 590 -34.55 -33.68 -0.43
CA LYS A 590 -33.81 -34.94 -0.61
C LYS A 590 -33.04 -35.35 0.65
N VAL A 591 -32.43 -34.39 1.34
CA VAL A 591 -31.74 -34.63 2.60
C VAL A 591 -32.71 -35.13 3.67
N LYS A 592 -33.93 -34.58 3.77
CA LYS A 592 -34.97 -35.06 4.69
C LYS A 592 -35.42 -36.49 4.40
N GLU A 593 -35.63 -36.82 3.13
CA GLU A 593 -36.02 -38.17 2.70
C GLU A 593 -34.94 -39.20 3.06
N GLU A 594 -33.68 -38.84 2.84
CA GLU A 594 -32.53 -39.69 3.17
C GLU A 594 -32.35 -39.85 4.69
N ILE A 595 -32.52 -38.77 5.47
CA ILE A 595 -32.56 -38.83 6.93
C ILE A 595 -33.64 -39.81 7.39
N PHE A 596 -34.85 -39.71 6.87
CA PHE A 596 -35.97 -40.59 7.24
C PHE A 596 -35.67 -42.06 6.91
N ARG A 597 -35.04 -42.33 5.77
CA ARG A 597 -34.61 -43.68 5.35
C ARG A 597 -33.61 -44.26 6.35
N LEU A 598 -32.56 -43.51 6.68
CA LEU A 598 -31.53 -43.94 7.62
C LEU A 598 -32.09 -44.12 9.04
N GLU A 599 -32.95 -43.21 9.50
CA GLU A 599 -33.62 -43.33 10.81
C GLU A 599 -34.48 -44.60 10.89
N SER A 600 -35.22 -44.91 9.83
CA SER A 600 -36.04 -46.14 9.75
C SER A 600 -35.16 -47.39 9.81
N PHE A 601 -34.07 -47.43 9.05
CA PHE A 601 -33.10 -48.52 9.05
C PHE A 601 -32.45 -48.72 10.44
N ILE A 602 -32.13 -47.64 11.14
CA ILE A 602 -31.53 -47.69 12.48
C ILE A 602 -32.57 -48.17 13.52
N LEU A 603 -33.84 -47.82 13.35
CA LEU A 603 -34.92 -48.23 14.24
C LEU A 603 -35.10 -49.75 14.28
N GLU A 604 -34.88 -50.44 13.16
CA GLU A 604 -34.92 -51.91 13.06
C GLU A 604 -33.85 -52.60 13.92
N GLN A 605 -32.78 -51.88 14.27
CA GLN A 605 -31.66 -52.39 15.07
C GLN A 605 -31.76 -52.06 16.57
N LYS A 606 -32.87 -51.45 17.01
CA LYS A 606 -33.01 -50.85 18.36
C LYS A 606 -32.72 -51.80 19.52
N ASP A 607 -33.24 -53.02 19.48
CA ASP A 607 -33.03 -53.99 20.58
C ASP A 607 -31.58 -54.45 20.67
N MET A 608 -30.92 -54.63 19.52
CA MET A 608 -29.51 -54.97 19.44
C MET A 608 -28.63 -53.84 19.98
N LEU A 609 -28.97 -52.58 19.67
CA LEU A 609 -28.25 -51.41 20.16
C LEU A 609 -28.42 -51.21 21.67
N ARG A 610 -29.62 -51.45 22.22
CA ARG A 610 -29.84 -51.39 23.67
C ARG A 610 -28.95 -52.39 24.42
N ILE A 611 -28.89 -53.64 23.97
CA ILE A 611 -28.06 -54.69 24.58
C ILE A 611 -26.57 -54.33 24.47
N SER A 612 -26.15 -53.78 23.32
CA SER A 612 -24.76 -53.37 23.11
C SER A 612 -24.37 -52.19 24.02
N ALA A 613 -25.29 -51.26 24.31
CA ALA A 613 -25.07 -50.14 25.24
C ALA A 613 -24.85 -50.62 26.68
N GLU A 614 -25.69 -51.53 27.18
CA GLU A 614 -25.55 -52.12 28.51
C GLU A 614 -24.21 -52.86 28.66
N LYS A 615 -23.80 -53.62 27.63
CA LYS A 615 -22.50 -54.31 27.60
C LYS A 615 -21.34 -53.33 27.54
N ALA A 616 -21.42 -52.30 26.71
CA ALA A 616 -20.38 -51.29 26.57
C ALA A 616 -20.12 -50.59 27.91
N GLN A 617 -21.17 -50.17 28.61
CA GLN A 617 -21.07 -49.53 29.92
C GLN A 617 -20.51 -50.47 30.98
N LYS A 618 -20.98 -51.74 30.99
CA LYS A 618 -20.44 -52.75 31.91
C LYS A 618 -18.94 -52.94 31.70
N PHE A 619 -18.50 -53.21 30.46
CA PHE A 619 -17.09 -53.39 30.16
C PHE A 619 -16.25 -52.14 30.41
N TYR A 620 -16.81 -50.94 30.20
CA TYR A 620 -16.16 -49.69 30.52
C TYR A 620 -15.94 -49.54 32.04
N SER A 621 -16.93 -49.90 32.87
CA SER A 621 -16.81 -49.88 34.33
C SER A 621 -15.85 -50.94 34.89
N GLU A 622 -15.68 -52.05 34.18
CA GLU A 622 -14.73 -53.13 34.51
C GLU A 622 -13.32 -52.87 33.96
N GLU A 623 -13.06 -51.69 33.39
CA GLU A 623 -11.79 -51.31 32.72
C GLU A 623 -11.37 -52.29 31.60
N ASN A 624 -12.32 -53.06 31.05
CA ASN A 624 -12.09 -53.95 29.92
C ASN A 624 -12.21 -53.20 28.60
N TRP A 625 -11.19 -52.39 28.31
CA TRP A 625 -11.14 -51.46 27.18
C TRP A 625 -11.35 -52.15 25.82
N SER A 626 -10.80 -53.34 25.63
CA SER A 626 -10.92 -54.07 24.36
C SER A 626 -12.35 -54.53 24.06
N ALA A 627 -13.06 -55.04 25.08
CA ALA A 627 -14.44 -55.48 24.96
C ALA A 627 -15.40 -54.28 24.88
N ALA A 628 -15.14 -53.23 25.66
CA ALA A 628 -15.88 -51.98 25.59
C ALA A 628 -15.78 -51.36 24.19
N LEU A 629 -14.57 -51.29 23.61
CA LEU A 629 -14.36 -50.73 22.26
C LEU A 629 -15.17 -51.46 21.20
N LYS A 630 -15.25 -52.79 21.27
CA LYS A 630 -16.01 -53.59 20.30
C LYS A 630 -17.50 -53.25 20.33
N GLU A 631 -18.07 -53.08 21.52
CA GLU A 631 -19.47 -52.72 21.68
C GLU A 631 -19.71 -51.24 21.30
N TYR A 632 -18.82 -50.30 21.66
CA TYR A 632 -18.92 -48.91 21.21
C TYR A 632 -18.82 -48.74 19.70
N LYS A 633 -17.92 -49.47 19.02
CA LYS A 633 -17.87 -49.50 17.54
C LYS A 633 -19.19 -49.92 16.94
N LYS A 634 -19.82 -50.94 17.53
CA LYS A 634 -21.12 -51.44 17.08
C LYS A 634 -22.23 -50.41 17.32
N LEU A 635 -22.23 -49.74 18.47
CA LEU A 635 -23.18 -48.68 18.79
C LEU A 635 -23.06 -47.50 17.83
N ASN A 636 -21.84 -46.98 17.66
CA ASN A 636 -21.59 -45.78 16.86
C ASN A 636 -21.73 -46.04 15.36
N ALA A 637 -21.57 -47.29 14.90
CA ALA A 637 -21.85 -47.64 13.51
C ALA A 637 -23.32 -47.38 13.10
N TYR A 638 -24.27 -47.55 14.03
CA TYR A 638 -25.69 -47.36 13.75
C TYR A 638 -26.30 -46.14 14.46
N ASN A 639 -25.68 -45.62 15.52
CA ASN A 639 -26.19 -44.52 16.32
C ASN A 639 -25.09 -43.51 16.68
N ALA A 640 -24.45 -42.92 15.67
CA ALA A 640 -23.48 -41.84 15.85
C ALA A 640 -24.16 -40.48 16.19
N THR A 641 -25.44 -40.45 16.58
CA THR A 641 -26.11 -39.22 17.06
C THR A 641 -26.02 -39.06 18.57
N ASN A 642 -25.53 -40.06 19.31
CA ASN A 642 -25.29 -39.94 20.74
C ASN A 642 -23.84 -39.51 21.01
N GLU A 643 -23.68 -38.24 21.34
CA GLU A 643 -22.39 -37.63 21.67
C GLU A 643 -21.63 -38.37 22.78
N SER A 644 -22.32 -38.81 23.85
CA SER A 644 -21.67 -39.44 25.01
C SER A 644 -20.96 -40.73 24.62
N PHE A 645 -21.57 -41.55 23.75
CA PHE A 645 -20.99 -42.81 23.29
C PHE A 645 -19.76 -42.60 22.40
N LEU A 646 -19.72 -41.51 21.64
CA LEU A 646 -18.56 -41.14 20.83
C LEU A 646 -17.39 -40.65 21.70
N ILE A 647 -17.69 -39.86 22.74
CA ILE A 647 -16.69 -39.43 23.73
C ILE A 647 -16.13 -40.62 24.51
N GLU A 648 -17.00 -41.52 24.99
CA GLU A 648 -16.59 -42.74 25.70
C GLU A 648 -15.73 -43.64 24.80
N GLN A 649 -16.12 -43.85 23.54
CA GLN A 649 -15.30 -44.56 22.56
C GLN A 649 -13.91 -43.90 22.40
N GLY A 650 -13.86 -42.57 22.30
CA GLY A 650 -12.61 -41.82 22.23
C GLY A 650 -11.70 -42.06 23.44
N LYS A 651 -12.26 -42.03 24.65
CA LYS A 651 -11.53 -42.34 25.90
C LYS A 651 -11.02 -43.78 25.93
N VAL A 652 -11.83 -44.74 25.49
CA VAL A 652 -11.40 -46.15 25.38
C VAL A 652 -10.20 -46.29 24.44
N TYR A 653 -10.20 -45.59 23.31
CA TYR A 653 -9.04 -45.54 22.41
C TYR A 653 -7.81 -44.90 23.08
N GLU A 654 -7.97 -43.84 23.88
CA GLU A 654 -6.87 -43.25 24.65
C GLU A 654 -6.27 -44.24 25.66
N PHE A 655 -7.11 -44.98 26.39
CA PHE A 655 -6.65 -46.04 27.32
C PHE A 655 -5.92 -47.18 26.60
N LEU A 656 -6.26 -47.43 25.34
CA LEU A 656 -5.57 -48.37 24.45
C LEU A 656 -4.37 -47.76 23.72
N ASN A 657 -4.01 -46.50 24.01
CA ASN A 657 -2.94 -45.73 23.38
C ASN A 657 -3.10 -45.55 21.84
N ASP A 658 -4.33 -45.64 21.34
CA ASP A 658 -4.68 -45.40 19.93
C ASP A 658 -5.16 -43.96 19.75
N LYS A 659 -4.20 -43.04 19.71
CA LYS A 659 -4.45 -41.59 19.65
C LYS A 659 -5.18 -41.15 18.37
N GLU A 660 -4.96 -41.85 17.26
CA GLU A 660 -5.54 -41.45 15.98
C GLU A 660 -7.05 -41.71 15.95
N ASN A 661 -7.47 -42.89 16.40
CA ASN A 661 -8.88 -43.23 16.47
C ASN A 661 -9.61 -42.57 17.64
N ALA A 662 -8.89 -42.24 18.73
CA ALA A 662 -9.42 -41.37 19.77
C ALA A 662 -9.83 -40.01 19.19
N LEU A 663 -8.93 -39.35 18.46
CA LEU A 663 -9.21 -38.06 17.82
C LEU A 663 -10.38 -38.16 16.83
N ASN A 664 -10.42 -39.20 15.99
CA ASN A 664 -11.54 -39.40 15.06
C ASN A 664 -12.88 -39.49 15.82
N SER A 665 -12.92 -40.23 16.93
CA SER A 665 -14.14 -40.36 17.76
C SER A 665 -14.54 -39.04 18.41
N PHE A 666 -13.58 -38.23 18.85
CA PHE A 666 -13.86 -36.89 19.40
C PHE A 666 -14.37 -35.91 18.35
N TYR A 667 -13.83 -35.92 17.13
CA TYR A 667 -14.36 -35.06 16.06
C TYR A 667 -15.74 -35.53 15.56
N ASP A 668 -16.00 -36.84 15.57
CA ASP A 668 -17.36 -37.35 15.33
C ASP A 668 -18.33 -36.85 16.41
N ALA A 669 -17.91 -36.78 17.68
CA ALA A 669 -18.73 -36.19 18.75
C ALA A 669 -18.99 -34.70 18.51
N LEU A 670 -17.98 -33.93 18.07
CA LEU A 670 -18.14 -32.52 17.69
C LEU A 670 -19.01 -32.31 16.44
N LEU A 671 -19.20 -33.33 15.60
CA LEU A 671 -20.17 -33.26 14.50
C LEU A 671 -21.61 -33.23 15.04
N VAL A 672 -21.87 -33.97 16.12
CA VAL A 672 -23.17 -34.05 16.82
C VAL A 672 -23.43 -32.77 17.61
N ASN A 673 -22.46 -32.37 18.44
CA ASN A 673 -22.54 -31.20 19.29
C ASN A 673 -21.24 -30.40 19.20
N GLU A 674 -21.24 -29.46 18.26
CA GLU A 674 -20.09 -28.61 17.95
C GLU A 674 -19.66 -27.73 19.14
N GLU A 675 -20.62 -27.38 20.00
CA GLU A 675 -20.46 -26.42 21.08
C GLU A 675 -20.04 -27.06 22.40
N ASN A 676 -19.81 -28.37 22.46
CA ASN A 676 -19.39 -29.04 23.69
C ASN A 676 -18.15 -28.34 24.29
N PRO A 677 -18.30 -27.63 25.43
CA PRO A 677 -17.21 -26.83 25.95
C PRO A 677 -16.07 -27.70 26.47
N GLU A 678 -16.41 -28.78 27.18
CA GLU A 678 -15.42 -29.66 27.81
C GLU A 678 -14.56 -30.37 26.77
N LEU A 679 -15.17 -30.86 25.70
CA LEU A 679 -14.47 -31.52 24.62
C LEU A 679 -13.55 -30.55 23.86
N ASN A 680 -14.02 -29.34 23.56
CA ASN A 680 -13.20 -28.30 22.96
C ASN A 680 -12.03 -27.88 23.87
N LYS A 681 -12.27 -27.72 25.18
CA LYS A 681 -11.20 -27.43 26.15
C LYS A 681 -10.12 -28.53 26.14
N ASN A 682 -10.54 -29.79 26.20
CA ASN A 682 -9.64 -30.94 26.26
C ASN A 682 -8.85 -31.12 24.96
N LEU A 683 -9.50 -30.97 23.80
CA LEU A 683 -8.80 -30.98 22.51
C LEU A 683 -7.82 -29.80 22.39
N GLY A 684 -8.18 -28.61 22.87
CA GLY A 684 -7.27 -27.47 22.92
C GLY A 684 -6.02 -27.76 23.76
N ASN A 685 -6.20 -28.33 24.95
CA ASN A 685 -5.11 -28.74 25.84
C ASN A 685 -4.25 -29.89 25.25
N TYR A 686 -4.89 -30.83 24.54
CA TYR A 686 -4.19 -31.90 23.85
C TYR A 686 -3.31 -31.35 22.72
N TYR A 687 -3.86 -30.50 21.85
CA TYR A 687 -3.12 -29.96 20.71
C TYR A 687 -1.93 -29.11 21.14
N ILE A 688 -2.04 -28.36 22.24
CA ILE A 688 -0.87 -27.65 22.76
C ILE A 688 0.18 -28.61 23.33
N SER A 689 -0.21 -29.71 23.96
CA SER A 689 0.73 -30.71 24.51
C SER A 689 1.57 -31.40 23.43
N ILE A 690 1.04 -31.55 22.21
CA ILE A 690 1.74 -32.10 21.05
C ILE A 690 2.41 -31.03 20.18
N GLY A 691 2.47 -29.78 20.65
CA GLY A 691 3.15 -28.69 19.96
C GLY A 691 2.38 -28.13 18.75
N ASN A 692 1.05 -28.28 18.69
CA ASN A 692 0.20 -27.69 17.64
C ASN A 692 -0.65 -26.53 18.20
N PRO A 693 -0.07 -25.32 18.31
CA PRO A 693 -0.78 -24.17 18.85
C PRO A 693 -1.94 -23.71 17.95
N VAL A 694 -1.90 -24.00 16.64
CA VAL A 694 -2.93 -23.57 15.68
C VAL A 694 -4.27 -24.23 15.98
N LEU A 695 -4.29 -25.56 16.11
CA LEU A 695 -5.51 -26.29 16.45
C LEU A 695 -5.93 -26.03 17.90
N ALA A 696 -4.97 -25.81 18.80
CA ALA A 696 -5.28 -25.43 20.18
C ALA A 696 -6.07 -24.11 20.25
N ILE A 697 -5.64 -23.10 19.49
CA ILE A 697 -6.31 -21.79 19.39
C ILE A 697 -7.73 -21.93 18.85
N LEU A 698 -7.94 -22.76 17.81
CA LEU A 698 -9.28 -23.01 17.26
C LEU A 698 -10.23 -23.59 18.31
N HIS A 699 -9.79 -24.63 19.02
CA HIS A 699 -10.61 -25.29 20.03
C HIS A 699 -10.87 -24.42 21.26
N TRP A 700 -9.85 -23.71 21.76
CA TRP A 700 -10.05 -22.75 22.85
C TRP A 700 -10.98 -21.61 22.46
N LYS A 701 -10.96 -21.16 21.19
CA LYS A 701 -11.93 -20.16 20.72
C LYS A 701 -13.37 -20.66 20.85
N GLN A 702 -13.65 -21.90 20.44
CA GLN A 702 -14.99 -22.49 20.58
C GLN A 702 -15.42 -22.62 22.04
N TYR A 703 -14.51 -23.02 22.93
CA TYR A 703 -14.76 -23.07 24.37
C TYR A 703 -15.09 -21.67 24.94
N LEU A 704 -14.34 -20.64 24.57
CA LEU A 704 -14.53 -19.28 25.07
C LEU A 704 -15.86 -18.65 24.62
N ASP A 705 -16.34 -19.03 23.43
CA ASP A 705 -17.59 -18.51 22.86
C ASP A 705 -18.85 -19.13 23.51
N THR A 706 -18.71 -20.31 24.11
CA THR A 706 -19.85 -21.11 24.61
C THR A 706 -19.88 -21.26 26.14
N SER A 707 -18.76 -21.07 26.82
CA SER A 707 -18.65 -21.28 28.27
C SER A 707 -19.12 -20.09 29.12
N PRO A 708 -19.77 -20.34 30.26
CA PRO A 708 -20.09 -19.29 31.25
C PRO A 708 -18.81 -18.70 31.86
N GLU A 709 -18.88 -17.46 32.34
CA GLU A 709 -17.75 -16.80 33.01
C GLU A 709 -17.41 -17.52 34.33
N ASN A 710 -16.22 -18.12 34.40
CA ASN A 710 -15.66 -18.77 35.57
C ASN A 710 -14.11 -18.70 35.55
N ASP A 711 -13.46 -19.08 36.65
CA ASP A 711 -11.99 -19.05 36.76
C ASP A 711 -11.29 -19.89 35.67
N GLU A 712 -11.93 -20.97 35.23
CA GLU A 712 -11.41 -21.83 34.17
C GLU A 712 -11.44 -21.14 32.80
N LYS A 713 -12.51 -20.41 32.50
CA LYS A 713 -12.64 -19.59 31.28
C LYS A 713 -11.58 -18.50 31.23
N ILE A 714 -11.29 -17.86 32.37
CA ILE A 714 -10.21 -16.87 32.49
C ILE A 714 -8.86 -17.53 32.17
N SER A 715 -8.57 -18.70 32.73
CA SER A 715 -7.34 -19.45 32.45
C SER A 715 -7.18 -19.81 30.97
N ILE A 716 -8.25 -20.31 30.32
CA ILE A 716 -8.22 -20.61 28.88
C ILE A 716 -8.10 -19.33 28.04
N GLN A 717 -8.71 -18.23 28.47
CA GLN A 717 -8.60 -16.95 27.79
C GLN A 717 -7.16 -16.43 27.81
N GLU A 718 -6.44 -16.58 28.93
CA GLU A 718 -5.02 -16.23 29.03
C GLU A 718 -4.16 -17.09 28.10
N LYS A 719 -4.35 -18.42 28.10
CA LYS A 719 -3.65 -19.34 27.19
C LYS A 719 -3.93 -18.99 25.73
N PHE A 720 -5.19 -18.78 25.38
CA PHE A 720 -5.61 -18.37 24.04
C PHE A 720 -4.91 -17.08 23.61
N ARG A 721 -4.90 -16.05 24.46
CA ARG A 721 -4.22 -14.77 24.17
C ARG A 721 -2.71 -14.96 24.00
N PHE A 722 -2.08 -15.68 24.91
CA PHE A 722 -0.64 -15.94 24.88
C PHE A 722 -0.22 -16.66 23.60
N HIS A 723 -0.85 -17.80 23.29
CA HIS A 723 -0.51 -18.59 22.10
C HIS A 723 -0.93 -17.90 20.80
N SER A 724 -2.05 -17.18 20.77
CA SER A 724 -2.43 -16.37 19.60
C SER A 724 -1.41 -15.28 19.31
N ARG A 725 -0.90 -14.61 20.35
CA ARG A 725 0.15 -13.59 20.20
C ARG A 725 1.46 -14.22 19.72
N LYS A 726 1.87 -15.35 20.32
CA LYS A 726 3.08 -16.09 19.91
C LYS A 726 3.00 -16.49 18.43
N LEU A 727 1.90 -17.12 18.01
CA LEU A 727 1.66 -17.52 16.62
C LEU A 727 1.69 -16.34 15.65
N ARG A 728 1.15 -15.18 16.07
CA ARG A 728 1.20 -13.96 15.25
C ARG A 728 2.60 -13.41 15.08
N MET A 729 3.52 -13.67 16.00
CA MET A 729 4.91 -13.16 16.00
C MET A 729 5.93 -14.16 15.45
N GLU A 730 5.53 -15.39 15.12
CA GLU A 730 6.43 -16.38 14.53
C GLU A 730 7.02 -15.90 13.19
N SER A 731 8.30 -16.21 12.97
CA SER A 731 8.99 -15.92 11.71
C SER A 731 8.27 -16.62 10.56
N LEU A 732 8.13 -15.94 9.42
CA LEU A 732 7.47 -16.48 8.25
C LEU A 732 8.53 -16.86 7.20
N PRO A 733 9.08 -18.09 7.23
CA PRO A 733 10.03 -18.51 6.23
C PRO A 733 9.35 -18.60 4.86
N LYS A 734 10.08 -18.21 3.82
CA LYS A 734 9.66 -18.34 2.42
C LYS A 734 9.36 -19.81 2.08
N GLN A 735 8.24 -20.04 1.41
CA GLN A 735 7.74 -21.37 1.01
C GLN A 735 7.88 -21.62 -0.49
N ILE A 736 7.99 -20.56 -1.30
CA ILE A 736 7.99 -20.62 -2.77
C ILE A 736 9.37 -20.20 -3.27
N ILE A 737 10.04 -21.08 -4.01
CA ILE A 737 11.40 -20.86 -4.49
C ILE A 737 11.56 -21.50 -5.87
N GLY A 738 12.14 -20.75 -6.81
CA GLY A 738 12.65 -21.25 -8.09
C GLY A 738 11.56 -21.64 -9.08
N LEU A 739 10.46 -20.87 -9.13
CA LEU A 739 9.41 -21.10 -10.13
C LEU A 739 9.87 -20.63 -11.52
N SER A 740 9.65 -21.48 -12.53
CA SER A 740 9.86 -21.12 -13.93
C SER A 740 8.70 -20.27 -14.47
N GLY A 741 8.94 -19.52 -15.55
CA GLY A 741 7.90 -18.73 -16.21
C GLY A 741 6.68 -19.55 -16.65
N ASP A 742 6.87 -20.80 -17.09
CA ASP A 742 5.76 -21.70 -17.44
C ASP A 742 4.92 -22.07 -16.20
N GLN A 743 5.57 -22.33 -15.06
CA GLN A 743 4.87 -22.63 -13.81
C GLN A 743 4.08 -21.40 -13.31
N ASN A 744 4.64 -20.20 -13.41
CA ASN A 744 3.91 -18.97 -13.13
C ASN A 744 2.71 -18.79 -14.08
N GLY A 745 2.85 -19.11 -15.37
CA GLY A 745 1.72 -19.11 -16.32
C GLY A 745 0.61 -20.11 -15.95
N GLN A 746 0.97 -21.31 -15.48
CA GLN A 746 0.00 -22.29 -14.98
C GLN A 746 -0.71 -21.79 -13.71
N LEU A 747 0.04 -21.23 -12.77
CA LEU A 747 -0.49 -20.61 -11.55
C LEU A 747 -1.43 -19.45 -11.88
N TYR A 748 -1.10 -18.61 -12.85
CA TYR A 748 -1.97 -17.52 -13.30
C TYR A 748 -3.32 -18.03 -13.81
N ARG A 749 -3.34 -19.12 -14.59
CA ARG A 749 -4.59 -19.75 -15.06
C ARG A 749 -5.42 -20.29 -13.92
N ILE A 750 -4.79 -20.85 -12.88
CA ILE A 750 -5.49 -21.29 -11.67
C ILE A 750 -6.07 -20.07 -10.95
N TYR A 751 -5.25 -19.04 -10.74
CA TYR A 751 -5.64 -17.79 -10.08
C TYR A 751 -6.83 -17.12 -10.77
N ARG A 752 -6.85 -17.02 -12.10
CA ARG A 752 -7.97 -16.44 -12.86
C ARG A 752 -9.26 -17.24 -12.74
N ASN A 753 -9.17 -18.56 -12.58
CA ASN A 753 -10.33 -19.44 -12.43
C ASN A 753 -10.83 -19.51 -10.97
N MET A 754 -9.95 -19.17 -10.02
CA MET A 754 -10.33 -18.95 -8.65
C MET A 754 -11.02 -17.59 -8.58
N ASN A 755 -12.30 -17.54 -8.18
CA ASN A 755 -12.95 -16.29 -7.77
C ASN A 755 -12.37 -15.77 -6.43
N VAL A 756 -11.05 -15.75 -6.28
CA VAL A 756 -10.36 -15.25 -5.09
C VAL A 756 -10.47 -13.74 -5.13
N LYS A 757 -11.32 -13.20 -4.26
CA LYS A 757 -11.19 -11.80 -3.85
C LYS A 757 -9.93 -11.72 -3.01
N LEU A 758 -8.86 -11.17 -3.56
CA LEU A 758 -7.77 -10.65 -2.74
C LEU A 758 -8.38 -9.51 -1.92
N GLY A 759 -8.45 -9.71 -0.59
CA GLY A 759 -9.13 -8.83 0.37
C GLY A 759 -8.63 -7.39 0.36
#